data_AF-M2QTE8-F1
#
_entry.id   AF-M2QTE8-F1
#
_cell.length_a   1.000
_cell.length_b   1.000
_cell.length_c   1.000
_cell.angle_alpha   90.00
_cell.angle_beta   90.00
_cell.angle_gamma   90.00
#
_symmetry.space_group_name_H-M   'P 1'
#
loop_
_entity.id
_entity.type
_entity.pdbx_description
1 polymer ?
#
loop_
_entity_poly.entity_id
_entity_poly.type
_entity_poly.pdbx_seq_one_letter_code
_entity_poly.pdbx_strand_id
1 'polypeptide(L)'
;MSTVWLHSGGKGWLILASNPTPIIEPDGLENLDHVDFNCVKLISIPPRRSDGSPVDSDGITECILYAGMRDPIFEVPGFPCRVPWPTKPAHTLEKIEGIGWGMFAKRNIKAGELIYAERPLLLSKVAWDPSRKCDDPQQRMKVAKVEAEHKLGEALKRMTPDRREAFRKLQNCHSHEVDCPQLFGILRTNGSAANDALKECIPSLPNNEYGSFKVVGETCSRVNHSCRPNARDHFELQSFSLQLTAARDIRVGEEITIRYVNALESRAVRQAKLDAYYFICSCRACTNSTISDHRRQQLAAVEPIESVEAVVRWLNDRALPDDHLEKKALKLLGLLEEEGLESLEIYWFCKQTLGIVYAALGNERRALKYLKEVITQQEAHERYDGMSATEYQRHDSEQSALRSTLVYDVFDYLMAFLETRELLSVMSTCRTLYNIALRHLLRAPIQLGLDTSRQTSFCDFVLADAQRRCSLIRRFGFYAFVDQLRTSDGAQPSCPIDKLIRVLGHSQNLRALEIGVSDELVTYPGFSRALTSNHNLKSLSFWCYTDSKETISILRSLQCPLVSLRVYFTANLTPDIQALLAHLAPYLQTLHTGGVKFPKTVSTPFTKLHTLTLRSRVMNFDAHHLAQLFPNLQSLVFECDVNPVDKTAIDDSWKRITPHKDAGWSRLQHIRGSVENLHQLGLTCPVDYVELELNVAADIDRAAEILDNLRPVKLRLYPPMLHRSMTAILPAMQRQKISHLILLVMMDTNLVIESPDIVQGEIEFIFKCLKSMEWVETFGLTIVTSGWLDFEGQDGSFHNAFDRMMAGLRSMRPKDFAAVAAEHIPRLRNLDLSIEYNSQSLWKIERLPGGGYSLEQRMYTDRSVTSSTNCV
;
A
#
# COMPACT_ATOMS: atom_id res chain seq x y z
N MET A 1 -4.70 -14.48 -16.19
CA MET A 1 -4.69 -15.02 -17.57
C MET A 1 -4.80 -13.87 -18.54
N SER A 2 -3.72 -13.53 -19.24
CA SER A 2 -3.72 -12.62 -20.40
C SER A 2 -3.08 -13.36 -21.56
N THR A 3 -3.92 -13.74 -22.50
CA THR A 3 -3.59 -14.51 -23.70
C THR A 3 -3.05 -13.55 -24.76
N VAL A 4 -1.82 -13.77 -25.24
CA VAL A 4 -1.36 -13.23 -26.53
C VAL A 4 -1.21 -14.40 -27.49
N TRP A 5 -1.93 -14.30 -28.60
CA TRP A 5 -1.97 -15.26 -29.68
C TRP A 5 -0.86 -15.00 -30.69
N LEU A 6 -0.18 -16.07 -31.13
CA LEU A 6 0.48 -16.13 -32.45
C LEU A 6 0.12 -17.47 -33.12
N HIS A 7 -0.66 -17.37 -34.21
CA HIS A 7 -0.86 -18.38 -35.26
C HIS A 7 0.48 -18.65 -36.00
N SER A 8 0.75 -19.74 -36.71
CA SER A 8 0.05 -20.98 -37.08
C SER A 8 1.09 -21.87 -37.77
N GLY A 9 1.07 -23.18 -37.53
CA GLY A 9 1.90 -24.13 -38.28
C GLY A 9 1.65 -25.55 -37.81
N GLY A 10 0.73 -26.25 -38.48
CA GLY A 10 0.14 -27.49 -38.02
C GLY A 10 1.11 -28.66 -37.84
N LYS A 11 0.91 -29.38 -36.73
CA LYS A 11 0.76 -30.84 -36.62
C LYS A 11 0.38 -31.13 -35.17
N GLY A 12 -0.79 -31.72 -34.97
CA GLY A 12 -1.34 -31.99 -33.65
C GLY A 12 -0.45 -32.93 -32.85
N TRP A 13 -0.29 -32.62 -31.56
CA TRP A 13 0.13 -33.56 -30.54
C TRP A 13 -1.01 -33.71 -29.56
N LEU A 14 -1.45 -34.96 -29.36
CA LEU A 14 -2.31 -35.33 -28.24
C LEU A 14 -1.65 -34.82 -26.95
N ILE A 15 -2.27 -33.86 -26.29
CA ILE A 15 -1.97 -33.60 -24.88
C ILE A 15 -2.67 -34.72 -24.12
N LEU A 16 -1.91 -35.75 -23.74
CA LEU A 16 -2.24 -36.58 -22.59
C LEU A 16 -2.20 -35.64 -21.38
N ALA A 17 -3.32 -34.98 -21.09
CA ALA A 17 -3.53 -34.32 -19.83
C ALA A 17 -3.63 -35.45 -18.79
N SER A 18 -2.49 -35.80 -18.19
CA SER A 18 -2.49 -36.50 -16.92
C SER A 18 -3.19 -35.58 -15.93
N ASN A 19 -4.44 -35.91 -15.58
CA ASN A 19 -5.11 -35.31 -14.44
C ASN A 19 -4.13 -35.35 -13.26
N PRO A 20 -3.75 -34.20 -12.65
CA PRO A 20 -2.89 -34.24 -11.48
C PRO A 20 -3.61 -35.06 -10.41
N THR A 21 -2.95 -36.12 -9.94
CA THR A 21 -3.42 -36.90 -8.79
C THR A 21 -3.66 -35.92 -7.63
N PRO A 22 -4.85 -35.93 -7.00
CA PRO A 22 -5.15 -35.01 -5.91
C PRO A 22 -4.07 -35.10 -4.83
N ILE A 23 -3.68 -33.95 -4.28
CA ILE A 23 -2.79 -33.93 -3.12
C ILE A 23 -3.58 -34.55 -1.97
N ILE A 24 -3.12 -35.67 -1.41
CA ILE A 24 -3.66 -36.14 -0.13
C ILE A 24 -3.22 -35.07 0.87
N GLU A 25 -4.16 -34.48 1.59
CA GLU A 25 -3.86 -33.83 2.87
C GLU A 25 -3.61 -34.96 3.89
N PRO A 26 -2.35 -35.32 4.22
CA PRO A 26 -2.12 -36.35 5.20
C PRO A 26 -2.05 -35.66 6.56
N ASP A 27 -2.75 -36.23 7.53
CA ASP A 27 -2.52 -36.02 8.96
C ASP A 27 -3.29 -34.88 9.65
N GLY A 28 -4.62 -34.94 9.57
CA GLY A 28 -5.53 -34.49 10.66
C GLY A 28 -5.82 -33.00 10.72
N LEU A 29 -7.07 -32.65 10.35
CA LEU A 29 -7.72 -31.36 10.54
C LEU A 29 -7.71 -30.91 12.01
N GLU A 30 -6.68 -30.18 12.41
CA GLU A 30 -6.79 -29.21 13.49
C GLU A 30 -6.08 -27.95 13.00
N ASN A 31 -6.82 -27.09 12.28
CA ASN A 31 -6.41 -25.70 12.09
C ASN A 31 -6.41 -25.06 13.48
N LEU A 32 -5.27 -25.15 14.16
CA LEU A 32 -5.07 -24.47 15.42
C LEU A 32 -4.52 -23.09 15.12
N ASP A 33 -5.21 -22.06 15.59
CA ASP A 33 -4.72 -20.67 15.53
C ASP A 33 -3.49 -20.44 16.45
N HIS A 34 -2.97 -21.49 17.11
CA HIS A 34 -1.83 -21.45 18.02
C HIS A 34 -1.03 -22.76 17.98
N VAL A 35 0.23 -22.70 18.43
CA VAL A 35 1.11 -23.87 18.56
C VAL A 35 0.81 -24.61 19.86
N ASP A 36 0.41 -25.89 19.78
CA ASP A 36 0.23 -26.74 20.95
C ASP A 36 1.50 -27.58 21.22
N PHE A 37 2.28 -27.15 22.22
CA PHE A 37 3.52 -27.80 22.63
C PHE A 37 3.32 -29.19 23.26
N ASN A 38 2.09 -29.58 23.60
CA ASN A 38 1.79 -30.91 24.13
C ASN A 38 1.41 -31.91 23.03
N CYS A 39 1.16 -31.45 21.80
CA CYS A 39 0.69 -32.27 20.70
C CYS A 39 1.74 -32.31 19.58
N VAL A 40 2.26 -33.50 19.27
CA VAL A 40 3.28 -33.71 18.25
C VAL A 40 2.68 -34.44 17.04
N LYS A 41 2.87 -33.88 15.85
CA LYS A 41 2.40 -34.42 14.57
C LYS A 41 3.59 -34.85 13.70
N LEU A 42 3.37 -35.89 12.90
CA LEU A 42 4.28 -36.33 11.84
C LEU A 42 3.76 -35.78 10.52
N ILE A 43 4.59 -35.04 9.79
CA ILE A 43 4.18 -34.33 8.58
C ILE A 43 5.24 -34.53 7.50
N SER A 44 4.82 -34.72 6.26
CA SER A 44 5.74 -34.74 5.10
C SER A 44 5.75 -33.36 4.44
N ILE A 45 6.93 -32.78 4.24
CA ILE A 45 7.10 -31.45 3.64
C ILE A 45 8.11 -31.51 2.48
N PRO A 46 7.74 -31.12 1.24
CA PRO A 46 6.39 -30.80 0.77
C PRO A 46 5.38 -31.97 0.93
N PRO A 47 4.06 -31.74 0.83
CA PRO A 47 3.06 -32.79 1.00
C PRO A 47 3.19 -33.86 -0.10
N ARG A 48 2.61 -35.03 0.14
CA ARG A 48 2.58 -36.15 -0.82
C ARG A 48 1.36 -36.06 -1.73
N ARG A 49 1.50 -36.54 -2.96
CA ARG A 49 0.35 -36.79 -3.84
C ARG A 49 -0.41 -38.03 -3.37
N SER A 50 -1.62 -38.22 -3.91
CA SER A 50 -2.48 -39.35 -3.50
C SER A 50 -1.91 -40.73 -3.77
N ASP A 51 -0.96 -40.82 -4.70
CA ASP A 51 -0.22 -42.03 -5.04
C ASP A 51 1.05 -42.23 -4.17
N GLY A 52 1.28 -41.36 -3.19
CA GLY A 52 2.44 -41.38 -2.30
C GLY A 52 3.72 -40.78 -2.89
N SER A 53 3.69 -40.35 -4.17
CA SER A 53 4.82 -39.68 -4.83
C SER A 53 5.03 -38.25 -4.29
N PRO A 54 6.26 -37.74 -4.35
CA PRO A 54 6.54 -36.38 -3.88
C PRO A 54 5.92 -35.35 -4.83
N VAL A 55 5.34 -34.28 -4.27
CA VAL A 55 4.81 -33.15 -5.06
C VAL A 55 5.93 -32.42 -5.82
N ASP A 56 7.13 -32.40 -5.24
CA ASP A 56 8.34 -31.81 -5.80
C ASP A 56 9.38 -32.90 -6.17
N SER A 57 10.06 -32.71 -7.30
CA SER A 57 11.13 -33.63 -7.73
C SER A 57 12.37 -33.57 -6.83
N ASP A 58 12.54 -32.51 -6.04
CA ASP A 58 13.66 -32.38 -5.10
C ASP A 58 13.45 -33.19 -3.79
N GLY A 59 12.37 -33.98 -3.71
CA GLY A 59 12.11 -34.91 -2.61
C GLY A 59 11.27 -34.35 -1.47
N ILE A 60 11.22 -35.10 -0.36
CA ILE A 60 10.41 -34.79 0.84
C ILE A 60 11.27 -34.92 2.10
N THR A 61 11.02 -34.04 3.05
CA THR A 61 11.47 -34.13 4.45
C THR A 61 10.35 -34.66 5.34
N GLU A 62 10.64 -35.70 6.11
CA GLU A 62 9.73 -36.13 7.18
C GLU A 62 9.97 -35.25 8.41
N CYS A 63 8.90 -34.71 8.96
CA CYS A 63 8.94 -33.69 10.00
C CYS A 63 8.23 -34.18 11.26
N ILE A 64 8.84 -33.93 12.42
CA ILE A 64 8.25 -34.10 13.75
C ILE A 64 8.06 -32.70 14.34
N LEU A 65 6.83 -32.18 14.23
CA LEU A 65 6.47 -30.80 14.57
C LEU A 65 5.40 -30.77 15.67
N TYR A 66 5.24 -29.63 16.34
CA TYR A 66 4.07 -29.39 17.17
C TYR A 66 2.83 -29.14 16.30
N ALA A 67 1.65 -29.46 16.82
CA ALA A 67 0.40 -29.08 16.17
C ALA A 67 0.31 -27.55 16.04
N GLY A 68 -0.22 -27.06 14.91
CA GLY A 68 -0.25 -25.62 14.58
C GLY A 68 0.99 -25.07 13.89
N MET A 69 2.10 -25.83 13.78
CA MET A 69 3.30 -25.36 13.06
C MET A 69 3.24 -25.50 11.53
N ARG A 70 2.30 -26.30 11.02
CA ARG A 70 2.22 -26.62 9.58
C ARG A 70 1.91 -25.37 8.76
N ASP A 71 0.77 -24.76 9.02
CA ASP A 71 0.24 -23.71 8.14
C ASP A 71 1.19 -22.49 8.06
N PRO A 72 1.80 -22.00 9.16
CA PRO A 72 2.81 -20.95 9.08
C PRO A 72 4.03 -21.29 8.20
N ILE A 73 4.45 -22.56 8.15
CA ILE A 73 5.54 -22.99 7.26
C ILE A 73 5.08 -22.96 5.79
N PHE A 74 3.83 -23.36 5.53
CA PHE A 74 3.26 -23.40 4.18
C PHE A 74 2.88 -22.02 3.64
N GLU A 75 2.62 -21.06 4.53
CA GLU A 75 2.30 -19.67 4.20
C GLU A 75 3.55 -18.80 3.92
N VAL A 76 4.76 -19.36 4.11
CA VAL A 76 6.00 -18.69 3.71
C VAL A 76 5.92 -18.30 2.23
N PRO A 77 6.10 -17.02 1.87
CA PRO A 77 6.00 -16.58 0.48
C PRO A 77 6.95 -17.36 -0.45
N GLY A 78 6.42 -17.89 -1.55
CA GLY A 78 7.19 -18.68 -2.52
C GLY A 78 7.38 -20.16 -2.14
N PHE A 79 6.82 -20.60 -1.02
CA PHE A 79 6.97 -21.97 -0.54
C PHE A 79 6.10 -23.02 -1.27
N PRO A 80 6.61 -24.25 -1.49
CA PRO A 80 8.02 -24.60 -1.51
C PRO A 80 8.64 -24.23 -2.87
N CYS A 81 9.74 -23.49 -2.88
CA CYS A 81 10.55 -23.30 -4.08
C CYS A 81 11.56 -24.45 -4.25
N ARG A 82 12.17 -24.51 -5.44
CA ARG A 82 13.18 -25.55 -5.77
C ARG A 82 14.37 -25.48 -4.82
N VAL A 83 14.95 -26.63 -4.48
CA VAL A 83 16.25 -26.67 -3.81
C VAL A 83 17.29 -26.08 -4.76
N PRO A 84 18.12 -25.14 -4.32
CA PRO A 84 19.11 -24.52 -5.19
C PRO A 84 20.29 -25.44 -5.47
N TRP A 85 20.86 -25.36 -6.68
CA TRP A 85 22.00 -26.20 -7.08
C TRP A 85 23.13 -25.35 -7.66
N PRO A 86 24.39 -25.60 -7.28
CA PRO A 86 25.52 -24.91 -7.88
C PRO A 86 25.65 -25.30 -9.36
N THR A 87 25.87 -24.31 -10.24
CA THR A 87 26.00 -24.52 -11.70
C THR A 87 27.12 -25.49 -12.09
N LYS A 88 28.14 -25.62 -11.23
CA LYS A 88 29.22 -26.61 -11.35
C LYS A 88 29.42 -27.29 -10.00
N PRO A 89 29.51 -28.64 -9.96
CA PRO A 89 29.78 -29.38 -8.72
C PRO A 89 30.97 -28.78 -7.97
N ALA A 90 30.72 -28.35 -6.72
CA ALA A 90 31.70 -27.63 -5.92
C ALA A 90 32.49 -28.55 -4.99
N HIS A 91 31.97 -29.74 -4.68
CA HIS A 91 32.53 -30.61 -3.65
C HIS A 91 32.66 -32.09 -4.10
N THR A 92 33.40 -32.85 -3.31
CA THR A 92 33.43 -34.32 -3.33
C THR A 92 33.44 -34.85 -1.89
N LEU A 93 33.00 -36.09 -1.69
CA LEU A 93 33.03 -36.76 -0.39
C LEU A 93 34.12 -37.82 -0.40
N GLU A 94 35.00 -37.80 0.60
CA GLU A 94 36.10 -38.74 0.73
C GLU A 94 36.09 -39.39 2.11
N LYS A 95 36.54 -40.65 2.20
CA LYS A 95 36.75 -41.31 3.49
C LYS A 95 38.10 -40.92 4.05
N ILE A 96 38.09 -40.43 5.29
CA ILE A 96 39.27 -40.10 6.07
C ILE A 96 39.48 -41.22 7.10
N GLU A 97 40.64 -41.86 7.05
CA GLU A 97 41.00 -42.94 7.95
C GLU A 97 40.88 -42.50 9.42
N GLY A 98 40.16 -43.28 10.23
CA GLY A 98 39.95 -43.00 11.65
C GLY A 98 38.97 -41.87 11.99
N ILE A 99 38.50 -41.08 11.02
CA ILE A 99 37.57 -39.95 11.26
C ILE A 99 36.18 -40.25 10.67
N GLY A 100 36.11 -40.82 9.47
CA GLY A 100 34.84 -41.10 8.78
C GLY A 100 34.81 -40.47 7.40
N TRP A 101 33.79 -39.66 7.11
CA TRP A 101 33.71 -38.93 5.84
C TRP A 101 34.18 -37.49 6.04
N GLY A 102 34.67 -36.87 4.97
CA GLY A 102 34.90 -35.44 4.88
C GLY A 102 34.46 -34.91 3.52
N MET A 103 34.14 -33.62 3.47
CA MET A 103 33.76 -32.92 2.25
C MET A 103 34.93 -32.06 1.77
N PHE A 104 35.33 -32.17 0.51
CA PHE A 104 36.47 -31.45 -0.05
C PHE A 104 36.08 -30.64 -1.27
N ALA A 105 36.69 -29.46 -1.44
CA ALA A 105 36.41 -28.58 -2.57
C ALA A 105 36.99 -29.15 -3.87
N LYS A 106 36.15 -29.33 -4.89
CA LYS A 106 36.54 -29.83 -6.22
C LYS A 106 37.08 -28.74 -7.14
N ARG A 107 36.90 -27.49 -6.76
CA ARG A 107 37.35 -26.28 -7.45
C ARG A 107 37.55 -25.16 -6.43
N ASN A 108 38.10 -24.03 -6.87
CA ASN A 108 38.06 -22.82 -6.05
C ASN A 108 36.60 -22.36 -5.88
N ILE A 109 36.22 -22.02 -4.66
CA ILE A 109 34.89 -21.56 -4.28
C ILE A 109 35.04 -20.17 -3.67
N LYS A 110 34.22 -19.21 -4.09
CA LYS A 110 34.28 -17.84 -3.57
C LYS A 110 33.48 -17.67 -2.30
N ALA A 111 33.90 -16.74 -1.44
CA ALA A 111 33.12 -16.35 -0.28
C ALA A 111 31.68 -15.97 -0.68
N GLY A 112 30.69 -16.49 0.06
CA GLY A 112 29.26 -16.35 -0.20
C GLY A 112 28.69 -17.34 -1.22
N GLU A 113 29.50 -18.11 -1.93
CA GLU A 113 29.01 -19.04 -2.96
C GLU A 113 28.31 -20.26 -2.33
N LEU A 114 27.23 -20.74 -2.96
CA LEU A 114 26.56 -21.99 -2.61
C LEU A 114 27.47 -23.18 -2.92
N ILE A 115 27.80 -23.96 -1.91
CA ILE A 115 28.61 -25.19 -2.02
C ILE A 115 27.71 -26.37 -2.36
N TYR A 116 26.61 -26.51 -1.62
CA TYR A 116 25.65 -27.60 -1.76
C TYR A 116 24.34 -27.26 -1.05
N ALA A 117 23.23 -27.81 -1.52
CA ALA A 117 21.97 -27.80 -0.79
C ALA A 117 21.24 -29.13 -1.02
N GLU A 118 20.45 -29.55 -0.03
CA GLU A 118 19.61 -30.73 -0.15
C GLU A 118 18.30 -30.58 0.63
N ARG A 119 17.29 -31.34 0.19
CA ARG A 119 16.06 -31.58 0.94
C ARG A 119 16.37 -32.49 2.14
N PRO A 120 16.28 -32.01 3.40
CA PRO A 120 16.68 -32.80 4.56
C PRO A 120 15.91 -34.12 4.63
N LEU A 121 16.54 -35.17 5.15
CA LEU A 121 15.87 -36.44 5.44
C LEU A 121 14.80 -36.25 6.51
N LEU A 122 15.16 -35.55 7.59
CA LEU A 122 14.34 -35.38 8.78
C LEU A 122 14.42 -33.94 9.31
N LEU A 123 13.30 -33.39 9.76
CA LEU A 123 13.24 -32.26 10.68
C LEU A 123 12.59 -32.74 11.98
N SER A 124 13.19 -32.48 13.14
CA SER A 124 12.63 -32.94 14.42
C SER A 124 12.89 -31.93 15.53
N LYS A 125 11.90 -31.77 16.42
CA LYS A 125 12.12 -31.16 17.74
C LYS A 125 13.18 -31.93 18.53
N VAL A 126 13.86 -31.23 19.44
CA VAL A 126 14.94 -31.78 20.27
C VAL A 126 14.48 -32.09 21.69
N ALA A 127 13.58 -31.29 22.26
CA ALA A 127 13.02 -31.53 23.59
C ALA A 127 11.94 -32.60 23.56
N TRP A 128 12.02 -33.58 24.45
CA TRP A 128 11.07 -34.67 24.58
C TRP A 128 10.61 -34.75 26.03
N ASP A 129 9.29 -34.74 26.24
CA ASP A 129 8.71 -34.96 27.55
C ASP A 129 8.16 -36.37 27.67
N PRO A 130 8.30 -37.01 28.85
CA PRO A 130 7.68 -38.29 29.08
C PRO A 130 6.16 -38.14 29.13
N SER A 131 5.46 -39.06 28.46
CA SER A 131 4.00 -39.16 28.48
C SER A 131 3.42 -39.47 29.87
N ARG A 132 4.25 -39.93 30.81
CA ARG A 132 3.89 -40.24 32.20
C ARG A 132 4.63 -39.33 33.17
N LYS A 133 3.93 -38.88 34.22
CA LYS A 133 4.55 -38.13 35.33
C LYS A 133 5.64 -38.99 35.98
N CYS A 134 6.84 -38.45 36.03
CA CYS A 134 8.00 -39.05 36.68
C CYS A 134 8.73 -37.95 37.43
N ASP A 135 8.80 -38.07 38.76
CA ASP A 135 9.39 -37.05 39.63
C ASP A 135 10.93 -37.13 39.66
N ASP A 136 11.51 -38.28 39.29
CA ASP A 136 12.97 -38.46 39.22
C ASP A 136 13.53 -37.92 37.89
N PRO A 137 14.44 -36.92 37.90
CA PRO A 137 14.99 -36.33 36.69
C PRO A 137 15.76 -37.31 35.78
N GLN A 138 16.47 -38.29 36.35
CA GLN A 138 17.24 -39.25 35.54
C GLN A 138 16.31 -40.20 34.78
N GLN A 139 15.31 -40.75 35.47
CA GLN A 139 14.31 -41.59 34.85
C GLN A 139 13.42 -40.81 33.87
N ARG A 140 13.10 -39.54 34.15
CA ARG A 140 12.41 -38.63 33.23
C ARG A 140 13.15 -38.53 31.89
N MET A 141 14.46 -38.27 31.93
CA MET A 141 15.32 -38.19 30.74
C MET A 141 15.37 -39.51 29.97
N LYS A 142 15.45 -40.64 30.67
CA LYS A 142 15.46 -41.97 30.04
C LYS A 142 14.16 -42.25 29.27
N VAL A 143 13.00 -41.96 29.88
CA VAL A 143 11.69 -42.14 29.23
C VAL A 143 11.55 -41.19 28.04
N ALA A 144 11.97 -39.93 28.16
CA ALA A 144 11.95 -38.96 27.06
C ALA A 144 12.74 -39.45 25.83
N LYS A 145 13.93 -40.04 26.02
CA LYS A 145 14.72 -40.61 24.93
C LYS A 145 14.03 -41.80 24.24
N VAL A 146 13.32 -42.64 25.01
CA VAL A 146 12.56 -43.77 24.46
C VAL A 146 11.38 -43.27 23.61
N GLU A 147 10.66 -42.26 24.09
CA GLU A 147 9.58 -41.61 23.33
C GLU A 147 10.11 -40.95 22.04
N ALA A 148 11.29 -40.31 22.12
CA ALA A 148 12.00 -39.78 20.96
C ALA A 148 12.30 -40.88 19.94
N GLU A 149 12.90 -41.99 20.37
CA GLU A 149 13.23 -43.13 19.52
C GLU A 149 11.98 -43.68 18.82
N HIS A 150 10.88 -43.84 19.57
CA HIS A 150 9.62 -44.34 19.02
C HIS A 150 9.10 -43.42 17.92
N LYS A 151 9.02 -42.11 18.17
CA LYS A 151 8.52 -41.13 17.18
C LYS A 151 9.47 -40.97 15.98
N LEU A 152 10.78 -41.04 16.18
CA LEU A 152 11.76 -41.10 15.10
C LEU A 152 11.55 -42.37 14.25
N GLY A 153 11.28 -43.50 14.89
CA GLY A 153 10.94 -44.75 14.21
C GLY A 153 9.71 -44.62 13.32
N GLU A 154 8.66 -43.96 13.81
CA GLU A 154 7.45 -43.67 13.03
C GLU A 154 7.73 -42.72 11.84
N ALA A 155 8.52 -41.67 12.03
CA ALA A 155 8.94 -40.79 10.94
C ALA A 155 9.73 -41.56 9.86
N LEU A 156 10.67 -42.42 10.26
CA LEU A 156 11.46 -43.24 9.34
C LEU A 156 10.61 -44.24 8.56
N LYS A 157 9.54 -44.79 9.14
CA LYS A 157 8.61 -45.68 8.42
C LYS A 157 7.91 -44.97 7.26
N ARG A 158 7.74 -43.65 7.33
CA ARG A 158 7.15 -42.81 6.26
C ARG A 158 8.13 -42.48 5.14
N MET A 159 9.45 -42.55 5.40
CA MET A 159 10.47 -42.35 4.36
C MET A 159 10.45 -43.47 3.30
N THR A 160 10.89 -43.13 2.08
CA THR A 160 11.20 -44.14 1.06
C THR A 160 12.32 -45.07 1.55
N PRO A 161 12.42 -46.31 1.03
CA PRO A 161 13.46 -47.26 1.44
C PRO A 161 14.87 -46.67 1.35
N ASP A 162 15.19 -45.97 0.26
CA ASP A 162 16.51 -45.37 0.03
C ASP A 162 16.82 -44.27 1.05
N ARG A 163 15.87 -43.37 1.33
CA ARG A 163 16.05 -42.29 2.32
C ARG A 163 16.16 -42.82 3.74
N ARG A 164 15.37 -43.85 4.07
CA ARG A 164 15.44 -44.54 5.37
C ARG A 164 16.80 -45.19 5.57
N GLU A 165 17.33 -45.82 4.53
CA GLU A 165 18.66 -46.44 4.56
C GLU A 165 19.77 -45.40 4.62
N ALA A 166 19.65 -44.29 3.88
CA ALA A 166 20.56 -43.17 3.96
C ALA A 166 20.66 -42.61 5.38
N PHE A 167 19.52 -42.40 6.07
CA PHE A 167 19.49 -41.96 7.46
C PHE A 167 20.20 -42.95 8.39
N ARG A 168 19.95 -44.26 8.25
CA ARG A 168 20.58 -45.30 9.09
C ARG A 168 22.08 -45.45 8.87
N LYS A 169 22.60 -45.05 7.71
CA LYS A 169 24.03 -45.02 7.38
C LYS A 169 24.75 -43.76 7.88
N LEU A 170 24.04 -42.81 8.48
CA LEU A 170 24.67 -41.65 9.10
C LEU A 170 25.44 -42.06 10.36
N GLN A 171 26.43 -41.25 10.74
CA GLN A 171 27.29 -41.58 11.88
C GLN A 171 26.48 -41.52 13.18
N ASN A 172 26.63 -42.52 14.06
CA ASN A 172 26.12 -42.44 15.42
C ASN A 172 27.29 -42.51 16.40
N CYS A 173 27.79 -41.36 16.86
CA CYS A 173 28.89 -41.34 17.81
C CYS A 173 28.46 -41.81 19.21
N HIS A 174 27.15 -41.86 19.48
CA HIS A 174 26.57 -42.29 20.76
C HIS A 174 26.20 -43.78 20.80
N SER A 175 26.58 -44.59 19.80
CA SER A 175 26.15 -45.98 19.68
C SER A 175 26.60 -46.89 20.83
N HIS A 176 27.60 -46.47 21.60
CA HIS A 176 28.15 -47.17 22.76
C HIS A 176 27.52 -46.72 24.09
N GLU A 177 26.74 -45.63 24.11
CA GLU A 177 26.03 -45.18 25.31
C GLU A 177 24.85 -46.13 25.60
N VAL A 178 24.83 -46.75 26.79
CA VAL A 178 23.78 -47.71 27.19
C VAL A 178 22.38 -47.08 27.19
N ASP A 179 22.27 -45.80 27.57
CA ASP A 179 21.02 -45.06 27.66
C ASP A 179 20.79 -44.09 26.48
N CYS A 180 21.43 -44.31 25.33
CA CYS A 180 21.16 -43.55 24.10
C CYS A 180 20.58 -44.46 23.01
N PRO A 181 19.28 -44.31 22.70
CA PRO A 181 18.68 -45.01 21.57
C PRO A 181 19.33 -44.66 20.23
N GLN A 182 19.28 -45.57 19.26
CA GLN A 182 20.10 -45.49 18.04
C GLN A 182 19.68 -44.34 17.13
N LEU A 183 18.38 -44.18 16.84
CA LEU A 183 17.90 -43.09 15.98
C LEU A 183 18.08 -41.74 16.64
N PHE A 184 17.84 -41.67 17.96
CA PHE A 184 18.11 -40.46 18.73
C PHE A 184 19.60 -40.09 18.73
N GLY A 185 20.50 -41.06 18.83
CA GLY A 185 21.95 -40.87 18.70
C GLY A 185 22.37 -40.33 17.33
N ILE A 186 21.76 -40.83 16.24
CA ILE A 186 21.95 -40.31 14.89
C ILE A 186 21.48 -38.85 14.80
N LEU A 187 20.29 -38.52 15.28
CA LEU A 187 19.78 -37.15 15.32
C LEU A 187 20.71 -36.21 16.11
N ARG A 188 21.21 -36.66 17.26
CA ARG A 188 22.15 -35.89 18.09
C ARG A 188 23.46 -35.62 17.36
N THR A 189 24.00 -36.63 16.68
CA THR A 189 25.30 -36.56 15.99
C THR A 189 25.23 -35.70 14.72
N ASN A 190 24.13 -35.75 13.95
CA ASN A 190 24.10 -35.23 12.58
C ASN A 190 23.19 -34.00 12.39
N GLY A 191 22.40 -33.63 13.40
CA GLY A 191 21.38 -32.60 13.25
C GLY A 191 21.92 -31.17 13.36
N SER A 192 21.73 -30.39 12.30
CA SER A 192 21.98 -28.94 12.21
C SER A 192 20.78 -28.15 12.75
N ALA A 193 21.01 -26.96 13.30
CA ALA A 193 19.94 -26.15 13.89
C ALA A 193 18.97 -25.59 12.84
N ALA A 194 17.68 -25.56 13.17
CA ALA A 194 16.62 -24.96 12.35
C ALA A 194 15.79 -23.90 13.11
N ASN A 195 16.22 -23.54 14.32
CA ASN A 195 15.45 -22.72 15.27
C ASN A 195 15.17 -21.32 14.71
N ASP A 196 16.23 -20.67 14.20
CA ASP A 196 16.16 -19.27 13.79
C ASP A 196 15.22 -19.14 12.58
N ALA A 197 15.41 -20.02 11.59
CA ALA A 197 14.52 -20.14 10.44
C ALA A 197 13.05 -20.37 10.87
N LEU A 198 12.77 -21.35 11.73
CA LEU A 198 11.38 -21.63 12.17
C LEU A 198 10.77 -20.49 13.00
N LYS A 199 11.57 -19.72 13.74
CA LYS A 199 11.08 -18.55 14.49
C LYS A 199 10.65 -17.40 13.59
N GLU A 200 11.17 -17.30 12.38
CA GLU A 200 10.75 -16.28 11.42
C GLU A 200 9.27 -16.41 11.04
N CYS A 201 8.80 -17.64 10.80
CA CYS A 201 7.39 -17.89 10.51
C CYS A 201 6.56 -18.25 11.75
N ILE A 202 7.19 -18.66 12.87
CA ILE A 202 6.51 -19.04 14.11
C ILE A 202 7.14 -18.30 15.31
N PRO A 203 6.83 -17.01 15.51
CA PRO A 203 7.43 -16.19 16.57
C PRO A 203 7.10 -16.66 17.99
N SER A 204 6.08 -17.51 18.14
CA SER A 204 5.64 -18.07 19.43
C SER A 204 6.54 -19.19 19.96
N LEU A 205 7.52 -19.68 19.18
CA LEU A 205 8.47 -20.69 19.64
C LEU A 205 9.32 -20.16 20.82
N PRO A 206 9.39 -20.89 21.94
CA PRO A 206 10.09 -20.41 23.13
C PRO A 206 11.61 -20.39 22.91
N ASN A 207 12.31 -19.50 23.62
CA ASN A 207 13.78 -19.39 23.60
C ASN A 207 14.50 -20.47 24.44
N ASN A 208 13.88 -21.63 24.63
CA ASN A 208 14.41 -22.75 25.39
C ASN A 208 14.45 -24.02 24.51
N GLU A 209 14.71 -25.18 25.12
CA GLU A 209 14.81 -26.46 24.40
C GLU A 209 13.52 -26.85 23.66
N TYR A 210 12.35 -26.38 24.09
CA TYR A 210 11.07 -26.65 23.43
C TYR A 210 10.91 -25.90 22.11
N GLY A 211 11.61 -24.79 21.90
CA GLY A 211 11.68 -24.11 20.61
C GLY A 211 12.84 -24.58 19.75
N SER A 212 13.54 -25.66 20.15
CA SER A 212 14.72 -26.16 19.45
C SER A 212 14.40 -27.33 18.52
N PHE A 213 14.75 -27.17 17.25
CA PHE A 213 14.59 -28.08 16.14
C PHE A 213 15.92 -28.34 15.44
N LYS A 214 16.05 -29.57 14.94
CA LYS A 214 17.19 -29.99 14.14
C LYS A 214 16.75 -30.56 12.80
N VAL A 215 17.53 -30.29 11.77
CA VAL A 215 17.41 -30.88 10.44
C VAL A 215 18.59 -31.82 10.17
N VAL A 216 18.31 -32.97 9.57
CA VAL A 216 19.32 -33.99 9.25
C VAL A 216 19.39 -34.14 7.74
N GLY A 217 20.55 -33.81 7.17
CA GLY A 217 20.87 -34.02 5.76
C GLY A 217 21.49 -35.39 5.50
N GLU A 218 21.54 -35.81 4.24
CA GLU A 218 22.31 -37.00 3.85
C GLU A 218 23.78 -36.63 3.61
N THR A 219 23.99 -35.60 2.81
CA THR A 219 25.31 -35.14 2.36
C THR A 219 25.89 -34.10 3.31
N CYS A 220 25.08 -33.15 3.78
CA CYS A 220 25.53 -32.09 4.68
C CYS A 220 26.01 -32.65 6.03
N SER A 221 25.47 -33.80 6.48
CA SER A 221 25.92 -34.50 7.69
C SER A 221 27.30 -35.18 7.56
N ARG A 222 27.97 -35.05 6.39
CA ARG A 222 29.35 -35.53 6.16
C ARG A 222 30.39 -34.40 6.27
N VAL A 223 29.97 -33.18 6.59
CA VAL A 223 30.86 -32.00 6.69
C VAL A 223 31.44 -31.94 8.11
N ASN A 224 32.76 -32.00 8.22
CA ASN A 224 33.44 -32.07 9.52
C ASN A 224 33.50 -30.74 10.27
N HIS A 225 33.85 -30.83 11.55
CA HIS A 225 34.03 -29.68 12.42
C HIS A 225 35.40 -28.98 12.25
N SER A 226 35.39 -27.66 12.26
CA SER A 226 36.54 -26.82 12.63
C SER A 226 36.12 -25.71 13.57
N CYS A 227 36.96 -25.35 14.55
CA CYS A 227 36.76 -24.11 15.34
C CYS A 227 37.06 -22.83 14.54
N ARG A 228 37.54 -22.98 13.29
CA ARG A 228 37.76 -21.93 12.28
C ARG A 228 37.08 -22.36 10.97
N PRO A 229 35.75 -22.52 10.94
CA PRO A 229 35.04 -23.09 9.78
C PRO A 229 35.22 -22.22 8.55
N ASN A 230 35.26 -22.83 7.36
CA ASN A 230 35.28 -22.11 6.07
C ASN A 230 33.92 -22.13 5.36
N ALA A 231 32.92 -22.83 5.90
CA ALA A 231 31.55 -22.84 5.44
C ALA A 231 30.56 -22.64 6.59
N ARG A 232 29.32 -22.28 6.24
CA ARG A 232 28.18 -22.23 7.15
C ARG A 232 27.04 -23.09 6.61
N ASP A 233 26.44 -23.88 7.49
CA ASP A 233 25.17 -24.54 7.26
C ASP A 233 24.03 -23.65 7.78
N HIS A 234 22.92 -23.63 7.05
CA HIS A 234 21.68 -22.97 7.47
C HIS A 234 20.49 -23.70 6.86
N PHE A 235 19.35 -23.62 7.54
CA PHE A 235 18.09 -24.15 7.05
C PHE A 235 17.27 -23.02 6.41
N GLU A 236 16.91 -23.17 5.14
CA GLU A 236 16.14 -22.19 4.38
C GLU A 236 14.67 -22.64 4.28
N LEU A 237 13.74 -21.78 4.71
CA LEU A 237 12.31 -22.11 4.74
C LEU A 237 11.71 -22.16 3.34
N GLN A 238 11.95 -21.16 2.48
CA GLN A 238 11.27 -21.07 1.18
C GLN A 238 11.52 -22.31 0.32
N SER A 239 12.77 -22.74 0.26
CA SER A 239 13.18 -23.95 -0.47
C SER A 239 13.16 -25.20 0.40
N PHE A 240 12.71 -25.13 1.66
CA PHE A 240 12.74 -26.18 2.68
C PHE A 240 14.00 -27.07 2.60
N SER A 241 15.18 -26.44 2.62
CA SER A 241 16.45 -27.09 2.31
C SER A 241 17.54 -26.78 3.34
N LEU A 242 18.43 -27.75 3.57
CA LEU A 242 19.67 -27.54 4.32
C LEU A 242 20.76 -27.12 3.34
N GLN A 243 21.24 -25.90 3.48
CA GLN A 243 22.17 -25.27 2.55
C GLN A 243 23.52 -25.01 3.18
N LEU A 244 24.57 -25.26 2.41
CA LEU A 244 25.97 -25.04 2.79
C LEU A 244 26.57 -23.95 1.88
N THR A 245 27.00 -22.84 2.49
CA THR A 245 27.60 -21.71 1.77
C THR A 245 29.01 -21.43 2.27
N ALA A 246 29.89 -20.95 1.38
CA ALA A 246 31.26 -20.62 1.73
C ALA A 246 31.30 -19.34 2.58
N ALA A 247 31.94 -19.38 3.75
CA ALA A 247 32.13 -18.21 4.61
C ALA A 247 33.31 -17.33 4.14
N ARG A 248 34.27 -17.95 3.45
CA ARG A 248 35.46 -17.31 2.85
C ARG A 248 35.87 -18.07 1.59
N ASP A 249 36.85 -17.56 0.85
CA ASP A 249 37.39 -18.28 -0.32
C ASP A 249 37.97 -19.64 0.11
N ILE A 250 37.57 -20.71 -0.58
CA ILE A 250 38.03 -22.10 -0.35
C ILE A 250 38.81 -22.57 -1.56
N ARG A 251 40.02 -23.09 -1.36
CA ARG A 251 40.86 -23.59 -2.47
C ARG A 251 40.47 -24.99 -2.89
N VAL A 252 40.71 -25.34 -4.15
CA VAL A 252 40.59 -26.74 -4.61
C VAL A 252 41.42 -27.67 -3.72
N GLY A 253 40.83 -28.80 -3.32
CA GLY A 253 41.42 -29.79 -2.42
C GLY A 253 41.34 -29.43 -0.92
N GLU A 254 40.89 -28.22 -0.55
CA GLU A 254 40.70 -27.85 0.84
C GLU A 254 39.45 -28.54 1.42
N GLU A 255 39.54 -29.02 2.66
CA GLU A 255 38.39 -29.59 3.38
C GLU A 255 37.38 -28.48 3.72
N ILE A 256 36.12 -28.73 3.41
CA ILE A 256 34.98 -27.87 3.76
C ILE A 256 34.53 -28.26 5.16
N THR A 257 34.48 -27.28 6.07
CA THR A 257 34.20 -27.50 7.49
C THR A 257 33.21 -26.49 8.06
N ILE A 258 32.39 -26.94 9.01
CA ILE A 258 31.39 -26.15 9.74
C ILE A 258 31.69 -26.15 11.26
N ARG A 259 30.88 -25.42 12.02
CA ARG A 259 30.98 -25.36 13.49
C ARG A 259 29.94 -26.29 14.14
N TYR A 260 30.38 -27.22 14.98
CA TYR A 260 29.48 -28.07 15.78
C TYR A 260 29.18 -27.44 17.15
N VAL A 261 30.02 -26.51 17.58
CA VAL A 261 29.96 -25.84 18.88
C VAL A 261 30.10 -24.34 18.70
N ASN A 262 29.75 -23.57 19.74
CA ASN A 262 29.98 -22.12 19.73
C ASN A 262 31.48 -21.83 19.58
N ALA A 263 31.84 -21.20 18.45
CA ALA A 263 33.22 -20.94 18.11
C ALA A 263 33.84 -19.80 18.93
N LEU A 264 33.07 -18.99 19.66
CA LEU A 264 33.59 -17.88 20.49
C LEU A 264 34.07 -18.32 21.88
N GLU A 265 33.79 -19.55 22.28
CA GLU A 265 34.18 -20.11 23.58
C GLU A 265 35.69 -20.37 23.65
N SER A 266 36.28 -20.52 24.84
CA SER A 266 37.69 -20.91 25.00
C SER A 266 37.96 -22.34 24.51
N ARG A 267 39.22 -22.71 24.23
CA ARG A 267 39.57 -24.06 23.80
C ARG A 267 39.08 -25.11 24.78
N ALA A 268 39.25 -24.87 26.09
CA ALA A 268 38.82 -25.81 27.12
C ALA A 268 37.31 -26.09 27.02
N VAL A 269 36.50 -25.04 26.87
CA VAL A 269 35.04 -25.16 26.74
C VAL A 269 34.65 -25.78 25.40
N ARG A 270 35.28 -25.37 24.28
CA ARG A 270 35.03 -25.98 22.96
C ARG A 270 35.34 -27.46 22.99
N GLN A 271 36.46 -27.87 23.59
CA GLN A 271 36.86 -29.27 23.66
C GLN A 271 35.90 -30.08 24.53
N ALA A 272 35.53 -29.58 25.72
CA ALA A 272 34.54 -30.22 26.57
C ALA A 272 33.17 -30.40 25.88
N LYS A 273 32.74 -29.43 25.06
CA LYS A 273 31.51 -29.55 24.25
C LYS A 273 31.67 -30.56 23.10
N LEU A 274 32.86 -30.66 22.52
CA LEU A 274 33.16 -31.62 21.44
C LEU A 274 33.36 -33.05 21.95
N ASP A 275 33.58 -33.26 23.24
CA ASP A 275 33.61 -34.59 23.84
C ASP A 275 32.28 -35.34 23.62
N ALA A 276 31.16 -34.62 23.44
CA ALA A 276 29.88 -35.19 23.03
C ALA A 276 29.91 -35.84 21.62
N TYR A 277 30.90 -35.52 20.79
CA TYR A 277 31.14 -36.12 19.48
C TYR A 277 32.31 -37.12 19.49
N TYR A 278 32.89 -37.39 20.66
CA TYR A 278 33.95 -38.38 20.88
C TYR A 278 35.22 -38.17 20.04
N PHE A 279 35.62 -36.90 19.81
CA PHE A 279 36.90 -36.58 19.18
C PHE A 279 37.59 -35.37 19.81
N ILE A 280 38.92 -35.31 19.66
CA ILE A 280 39.73 -34.17 20.08
C ILE A 280 40.00 -33.28 18.87
N CYS A 281 39.58 -32.01 18.94
CA CYS A 281 39.79 -31.08 17.85
C CYS A 281 41.25 -30.61 17.81
N SER A 282 41.91 -30.87 16.69
CA SER A 282 43.30 -30.49 16.42
C SER A 282 43.41 -29.37 15.36
N CYS A 283 42.34 -28.62 15.10
CA CYS A 283 42.40 -27.50 14.16
C CYS A 283 43.37 -26.40 14.67
N ARG A 284 43.78 -25.50 13.78
CA ARG A 284 44.76 -24.43 14.10
C ARG A 284 44.40 -23.57 15.31
N ALA A 285 43.10 -23.33 15.55
CA ALA A 285 42.65 -22.61 16.75
C ALA A 285 42.85 -23.40 18.05
N CYS A 286 42.82 -24.74 17.98
CA CYS A 286 43.03 -25.61 19.13
C CYS A 286 44.52 -25.93 19.35
N THR A 287 45.34 -25.95 18.30
CA THR A 287 46.81 -26.09 18.43
C THR A 287 47.47 -24.80 18.91
N ASN A 288 46.96 -23.64 18.51
CA ASN A 288 47.48 -22.31 18.91
C ASN A 288 46.57 -21.65 19.96
N SER A 289 46.19 -22.42 20.99
CA SER A 289 45.13 -22.06 21.93
C SER A 289 45.32 -20.73 22.64
N THR A 290 46.55 -20.39 23.05
CA THR A 290 46.82 -19.13 23.78
C THR A 290 46.45 -17.89 22.97
N ILE A 291 46.86 -17.84 21.69
CA ILE A 291 46.55 -16.70 20.79
C ILE A 291 45.06 -16.69 20.43
N SER A 292 44.55 -17.87 20.11
CA SER A 292 43.18 -18.15 19.70
C SER A 292 42.15 -17.79 20.78
N ASP A 293 42.41 -18.16 22.04
CA ASP A 293 41.54 -17.85 23.17
C ASP A 293 41.64 -16.39 23.57
N HIS A 294 42.82 -15.76 23.48
CA HIS A 294 42.96 -14.32 23.70
C HIS A 294 42.12 -13.51 22.71
N ARG A 295 42.14 -13.84 21.40
CA ARG A 295 41.30 -13.16 20.40
C ARG A 295 39.81 -13.37 20.65
N ARG A 296 39.40 -14.58 21.05
CA ARG A 296 38.00 -14.87 21.41
C ARG A 296 37.54 -14.13 22.65
N GLN A 297 38.40 -13.98 23.66
CA GLN A 297 38.14 -13.12 24.80
C GLN A 297 37.96 -11.65 24.37
N GLN A 298 38.79 -11.16 23.45
CA GLN A 298 38.62 -9.82 22.89
C GLN A 298 37.28 -9.68 22.15
N LEU A 299 36.88 -10.66 21.33
CA LEU A 299 35.60 -10.67 20.63
C LEU A 299 34.41 -10.68 21.62
N ALA A 300 34.46 -11.53 22.64
CA ALA A 300 33.42 -11.63 23.66
C ALA A 300 33.30 -10.39 24.57
N ALA A 301 34.40 -9.63 24.73
CA ALA A 301 34.43 -8.42 25.54
C ALA A 301 33.88 -7.17 24.83
N VAL A 302 33.68 -7.23 23.50
CA VAL A 302 33.07 -6.11 22.77
C VAL A 302 31.56 -6.18 22.92
N GLU A 303 30.94 -5.10 23.42
CA GLU A 303 29.49 -4.97 23.42
C GLU A 303 28.91 -5.26 22.02
N PRO A 304 27.80 -6.01 21.90
CA PRO A 304 27.21 -6.33 20.61
C PRO A 304 27.01 -5.08 19.75
N ILE A 305 27.48 -5.15 18.50
CA ILE A 305 27.08 -4.21 17.43
C ILE A 305 25.75 -4.68 16.81
N GLU A 306 25.22 -5.80 17.28
CA GLU A 306 24.09 -6.54 16.74
C GLU A 306 22.76 -5.81 16.97
N SER A 307 22.54 -4.67 16.31
CA SER A 307 21.23 -4.20 15.86
C SER A 307 21.30 -2.86 15.12
N VAL A 308 20.25 -2.60 14.33
CA VAL A 308 19.87 -1.25 13.89
C VAL A 308 19.81 -0.27 15.07
N GLU A 309 19.51 -0.74 16.29
CA GLU A 309 19.41 0.09 17.48
C GLU A 309 20.76 0.64 17.94
N ALA A 310 21.87 -0.06 17.69
CA ALA A 310 23.21 0.49 17.94
C ALA A 310 23.49 1.70 17.02
N VAL A 311 23.09 1.60 15.76
CA VAL A 311 23.15 2.70 14.80
C VAL A 311 22.20 3.83 15.20
N VAL A 312 20.96 3.52 15.59
CA VAL A 312 19.97 4.50 16.05
C VAL A 312 20.45 5.23 17.30
N ARG A 313 21.06 4.52 18.27
CA ARG A 313 21.66 5.15 19.45
C ARG A 313 22.78 6.09 19.06
N TRP A 314 23.71 5.65 18.21
CA TRP A 314 24.80 6.50 17.71
C TRP A 314 24.28 7.73 16.93
N LEU A 315 23.26 7.57 16.07
CA LEU A 315 22.64 8.69 15.35
C LEU A 315 21.96 9.71 16.28
N ASN A 316 21.45 9.26 17.43
CA ASN A 316 20.74 10.10 18.39
C ASN A 316 21.65 10.66 19.51
N ASP A 317 22.81 10.07 19.74
CA ASP A 317 23.75 10.50 20.79
C ASP A 317 24.85 11.38 20.22
N ARG A 318 24.67 12.70 20.34
CA ARG A 318 25.62 13.72 19.89
C ARG A 318 26.96 13.71 20.65
N ALA A 319 27.07 12.98 21.76
CA ALA A 319 28.34 12.85 22.49
C ALA A 319 29.29 11.82 21.85
N LEU A 320 28.78 10.94 20.99
CA LEU A 320 29.59 9.94 20.29
C LEU A 320 30.21 10.52 19.01
N PRO A 321 31.50 10.25 18.73
CA PRO A 321 32.13 10.71 17.50
C PRO A 321 31.59 9.97 16.27
N ASP A 322 31.70 10.61 15.10
CA ASP A 322 31.30 10.06 13.80
C ASP A 322 31.93 8.68 13.51
N ASP A 323 33.17 8.46 13.96
CA ASP A 323 33.91 7.23 13.74
C ASP A 323 33.74 6.17 14.84
N HIS A 324 32.84 6.39 15.81
CA HIS A 324 32.64 5.50 16.96
C HIS A 324 32.29 4.07 16.51
N LEU A 325 31.23 3.92 15.73
CA LEU A 325 30.79 2.62 15.21
C LEU A 325 31.72 2.10 14.11
N GLU A 326 32.32 2.98 13.30
CA GLU A 326 33.31 2.60 12.28
C GLU A 326 34.50 1.87 12.93
N LYS A 327 35.14 2.50 13.93
CA LYS A 327 36.28 1.92 14.64
C LYS A 327 35.93 0.60 15.31
N LYS A 328 34.76 0.54 15.94
CA LYS A 328 34.28 -0.67 16.63
C LYS A 328 34.07 -1.82 15.64
N ALA A 329 33.36 -1.57 14.54
CA ALA A 329 33.06 -2.58 13.53
C ALA A 329 34.30 -3.03 12.75
N LEU A 330 35.19 -2.12 12.35
CA LEU A 330 36.45 -2.48 11.67
C LEU A 330 37.38 -3.32 12.57
N LYS A 331 37.46 -3.00 13.87
CA LYS A 331 38.23 -3.78 14.83
C LYS A 331 37.71 -5.21 14.95
N LEU A 332 36.38 -5.36 15.06
CA LEU A 332 35.75 -6.69 15.10
C LEU A 332 35.96 -7.46 13.82
N LEU A 333 35.76 -6.83 12.66
CA LEU A 333 35.95 -7.44 11.35
C LEU A 333 37.37 -8.01 11.21
N GLY A 334 38.40 -7.22 11.57
CA GLY A 334 39.78 -7.67 11.54
C GLY A 334 40.07 -8.84 12.48
N LEU A 335 39.54 -8.82 13.71
CA LEU A 335 39.69 -9.94 14.65
C LEU A 335 39.02 -11.23 14.15
N LEU A 336 37.84 -11.12 13.52
CA LEU A 336 37.11 -12.25 12.95
C LEU A 336 37.87 -12.87 11.77
N GLU A 337 38.42 -12.04 10.87
CA GLU A 337 39.21 -12.49 9.71
C GLU A 337 40.52 -13.15 10.14
N GLU A 338 41.26 -12.53 11.07
CA GLU A 338 42.48 -13.11 11.63
C GLU A 338 42.22 -14.46 12.32
N GLU A 339 41.08 -14.58 13.01
CA GLU A 339 40.71 -15.79 13.72
C GLU A 339 39.97 -16.80 12.84
N GLY A 340 39.64 -16.48 11.58
CA GLY A 340 38.94 -17.37 10.66
C GLY A 340 37.51 -17.71 11.09
N LEU A 341 36.79 -16.70 11.58
CA LEU A 341 35.43 -16.75 12.10
C LEU A 341 34.42 -16.00 11.22
N GLU A 342 34.69 -15.91 9.92
CA GLU A 342 33.83 -15.22 8.94
C GLU A 342 32.45 -15.89 8.78
N SER A 343 32.27 -17.12 9.28
CA SER A 343 31.00 -17.84 9.27
C SER A 343 30.03 -17.40 10.37
N LEU A 344 30.45 -16.52 11.29
CA LEU A 344 29.61 -16.05 12.39
C LEU A 344 28.77 -14.84 11.96
N GLU A 345 27.55 -14.73 12.47
CA GLU A 345 26.62 -13.64 12.14
C GLU A 345 27.20 -12.25 12.46
N ILE A 346 27.98 -12.13 13.53
CA ILE A 346 28.69 -10.89 13.88
C ILE A 346 29.58 -10.36 12.74
N TYR A 347 30.12 -11.23 11.87
CA TYR A 347 30.88 -10.81 10.69
C TYR A 347 29.99 -10.06 9.69
N TRP A 348 28.79 -10.59 9.46
CA TRP A 348 27.77 -9.96 8.62
C TRP A 348 27.26 -8.66 9.25
N PHE A 349 26.93 -8.65 10.55
CA PHE A 349 26.47 -7.45 11.26
C PHE A 349 27.51 -6.32 11.24
N CYS A 350 28.81 -6.64 11.34
CA CYS A 350 29.87 -5.64 11.21
C CYS A 350 29.85 -4.98 9.82
N LYS A 351 29.72 -5.76 8.75
CA LYS A 351 29.63 -5.23 7.39
C LYS A 351 28.36 -4.42 7.16
N GLN A 352 27.21 -4.90 7.65
CA GLN A 352 25.95 -4.17 7.58
C GLN A 352 26.07 -2.81 8.29
N THR A 353 26.61 -2.81 9.51
CA THR A 353 26.85 -1.59 10.28
C THR A 353 27.77 -0.63 9.55
N LEU A 354 28.89 -1.11 8.98
CA LEU A 354 29.79 -0.26 8.20
C LEU A 354 29.09 0.33 6.97
N GLY A 355 28.26 -0.46 6.28
CA GLY A 355 27.44 0.01 5.16
C GLY A 355 26.53 1.17 5.57
N ILE A 356 25.82 1.03 6.69
CA ILE A 356 24.90 2.05 7.20
C ILE A 356 25.65 3.27 7.73
N VAL A 357 26.72 3.08 8.51
CA VAL A 357 27.54 4.18 9.06
C VAL A 357 28.14 5.01 7.93
N TYR A 358 28.73 4.39 6.91
CA TYR A 358 29.27 5.15 5.78
C TYR A 358 28.18 5.83 4.95
N ALA A 359 26.98 5.24 4.83
CA ALA A 359 25.85 5.91 4.20
C ALA A 359 25.41 7.15 4.99
N ALA A 360 25.33 7.05 6.33
CA ALA A 360 25.00 8.16 7.21
C ALA A 360 26.05 9.29 7.15
N LEU A 361 27.33 8.94 7.05
CA LEU A 361 28.45 9.88 6.92
C LEU A 361 28.64 10.42 5.48
N GLY A 362 27.82 10.00 4.51
CA GLY A 362 27.92 10.43 3.12
C GLY A 362 29.14 9.87 2.36
N ASN A 363 29.78 8.81 2.86
CA ASN A 363 30.89 8.12 2.20
C ASN A 363 30.38 7.02 1.26
N GLU A 364 29.84 7.44 0.12
CA GLU A 364 29.16 6.58 -0.85
C GLU A 364 30.03 5.38 -1.30
N ARG A 365 31.31 5.60 -1.61
CA ARG A 365 32.22 4.54 -2.08
C ARG A 365 32.36 3.41 -1.06
N ARG A 366 32.52 3.73 0.22
CA ARG A 366 32.67 2.72 1.28
C ARG A 366 31.33 2.10 1.65
N ALA A 367 30.25 2.89 1.68
CA ALA A 367 28.90 2.38 1.90
C ALA A 367 28.56 1.30 0.87
N LEU A 368 28.76 1.60 -0.42
CA LEU A 368 28.51 0.67 -1.52
C LEU A 368 29.37 -0.59 -1.43
N LYS A 369 30.64 -0.49 -1.02
CA LYS A 369 31.50 -1.67 -0.82
C LYS A 369 30.85 -2.65 0.16
N TYR A 370 30.56 -2.20 1.37
CA TYR A 370 30.06 -3.08 2.42
C TYR A 370 28.62 -3.53 2.19
N LEU A 371 27.75 -2.65 1.69
CA LEU A 371 26.38 -3.02 1.34
C LEU A 371 26.33 -4.04 0.20
N LYS A 372 27.20 -3.94 -0.82
CA LYS A 372 27.30 -4.98 -1.87
C LYS A 372 27.77 -6.31 -1.32
N GLU A 373 28.72 -6.33 -0.39
CA GLU A 373 29.17 -7.57 0.26
C GLU A 373 28.05 -8.21 1.09
N VAL A 374 27.30 -7.40 1.85
CA VAL A 374 26.11 -7.83 2.64
C VAL A 374 25.02 -8.37 1.73
N ILE A 375 24.68 -7.63 0.66
CA ILE A 375 23.70 -8.04 -0.32
C ILE A 375 24.17 -9.30 -1.04
N THR A 376 25.43 -9.43 -1.44
CA THR A 376 25.90 -10.68 -2.10
C THR A 376 25.80 -11.88 -1.16
N GLN A 377 26.02 -11.68 0.14
CA GLN A 377 25.84 -12.72 1.16
C GLN A 377 24.36 -13.03 1.46
N GLN A 378 23.44 -12.06 1.31
CA GLN A 378 21.99 -12.20 1.49
C GLN A 378 21.27 -12.69 0.22
N GLU A 379 21.62 -12.19 -0.94
CA GLU A 379 21.23 -12.69 -2.25
C GLU A 379 21.80 -14.09 -2.51
N ALA A 380 22.86 -14.54 -1.83
CA ALA A 380 23.21 -15.96 -1.81
C ALA A 380 22.20 -16.82 -1.02
N HIS A 381 21.38 -16.21 -0.13
CA HIS A 381 20.18 -16.84 0.46
C HIS A 381 18.94 -16.68 -0.44
N GLU A 382 18.78 -15.54 -1.13
CA GLU A 382 17.52 -15.22 -1.87
C GLU A 382 17.57 -15.50 -3.41
N ARG A 383 18.74 -15.66 -4.04
CA ARG A 383 18.87 -15.83 -5.52
C ARG A 383 18.73 -17.27 -5.98
N TYR A 384 17.54 -17.84 -5.93
CA TYR A 384 17.19 -18.91 -6.87
C TYR A 384 15.73 -18.80 -7.34
N ASP A 385 15.41 -17.63 -7.90
CA ASP A 385 14.24 -17.46 -8.76
C ASP A 385 14.69 -17.58 -10.23
N GLY A 386 14.08 -18.49 -10.98
CA GLY A 386 14.66 -19.13 -12.18
C GLY A 386 14.77 -18.27 -13.45
N MET A 387 15.72 -17.32 -13.52
CA MET A 387 16.07 -16.57 -14.74
C MET A 387 17.44 -16.93 -15.32
N SER A 388 17.60 -16.83 -16.65
CA SER A 388 18.79 -17.30 -17.38
C SER A 388 20.00 -16.34 -17.30
N ALA A 389 21.22 -16.90 -17.36
CA ALA A 389 22.49 -16.17 -17.22
C ALA A 389 22.72 -15.06 -18.29
N THR A 390 22.07 -15.17 -19.45
CA THR A 390 22.16 -14.19 -20.55
C THR A 390 21.21 -13.01 -20.37
N GLU A 391 20.10 -13.18 -19.67
CA GLU A 391 19.20 -12.08 -19.29
C GLU A 391 19.81 -11.26 -18.14
N TYR A 392 20.54 -11.93 -17.23
CA TYR A 392 21.22 -11.31 -16.10
C TYR A 392 22.33 -10.31 -16.48
N GLN A 393 23.15 -10.60 -17.51
CA GLN A 393 24.23 -9.67 -17.91
C GLN A 393 23.72 -8.35 -18.49
N ARG A 394 22.53 -8.33 -19.11
CA ARG A 394 21.86 -7.08 -19.54
C ARG A 394 21.20 -6.38 -18.36
N HIS A 395 20.59 -7.14 -17.46
CA HIS A 395 19.92 -6.62 -16.26
C HIS A 395 20.89 -6.03 -15.22
N ASP A 396 22.09 -6.60 -15.03
CA ASP A 396 23.10 -6.16 -14.05
C ASP A 396 23.81 -4.87 -14.48
N SER A 397 24.01 -4.66 -15.80
CA SER A 397 24.53 -3.39 -16.32
C SER A 397 23.51 -2.24 -16.22
N GLU A 398 22.22 -2.53 -16.36
CA GLU A 398 21.14 -1.53 -16.19
C GLU A 398 20.81 -1.30 -14.71
N GLN A 399 20.88 -2.33 -13.85
CA GLN A 399 20.65 -2.23 -12.41
C GLN A 399 21.81 -1.62 -11.63
N SER A 400 23.07 -1.78 -12.07
CA SER A 400 24.21 -1.17 -11.37
C SER A 400 24.19 0.37 -11.42
N ALA A 401 23.57 0.96 -12.44
CA ALA A 401 23.32 2.41 -12.51
C ALA A 401 22.04 2.82 -11.74
N LEU A 402 21.06 1.91 -11.62
CA LEU A 402 19.87 2.09 -10.78
C LEU A 402 20.16 1.96 -9.28
N ARG A 403 21.13 1.15 -8.85
CA ARG A 403 21.40 0.81 -7.43
C ARG A 403 21.98 1.95 -6.59
N SER A 404 22.70 2.91 -7.18
CA SER A 404 23.12 4.16 -6.52
C SER A 404 21.94 5.14 -6.32
N THR A 405 20.93 5.02 -7.16
CA THR A 405 19.71 5.84 -7.16
C THR A 405 18.64 5.22 -6.27
N LEU A 406 18.54 3.88 -6.23
CA LEU A 406 17.49 3.11 -5.55
C LEU A 406 17.40 3.36 -4.04
N VAL A 407 18.52 3.57 -3.32
CA VAL A 407 18.45 3.83 -1.87
C VAL A 407 17.82 5.20 -1.60
N TYR A 408 18.19 6.21 -2.40
CA TYR A 408 17.61 7.55 -2.31
C TYR A 408 16.22 7.63 -2.92
N ASP A 409 15.93 6.86 -3.98
CA ASP A 409 14.60 6.74 -4.59
C ASP A 409 13.64 6.01 -3.66
N VAL A 410 14.10 5.00 -2.90
CA VAL A 410 13.28 4.36 -1.85
C VAL A 410 12.99 5.35 -0.74
N PHE A 411 13.98 6.11 -0.26
CA PHE A 411 13.67 7.18 0.71
C PHE A 411 12.78 8.26 0.09
N ASP A 412 13.02 8.72 -1.13
CA ASP A 412 12.17 9.70 -1.83
C ASP A 412 10.73 9.16 -2.02
N TYR A 413 10.60 7.87 -2.33
CA TYR A 413 9.33 7.17 -2.46
C TYR A 413 8.62 7.03 -1.11
N LEU A 414 9.31 6.57 -0.07
CA LEU A 414 8.77 6.47 1.29
C LEU A 414 8.30 7.83 1.82
N MET A 415 9.08 8.89 1.59
CA MET A 415 8.72 10.26 1.99
C MET A 415 7.45 10.77 1.29
N ALA A 416 7.10 10.25 0.11
CA ALA A 416 5.87 10.60 -0.58
C ALA A 416 4.61 10.05 0.12
N PHE A 417 4.76 9.07 1.03
CA PHE A 417 3.66 8.50 1.83
C PHE A 417 3.58 9.06 3.24
N LEU A 418 4.57 9.87 3.67
CA LEU A 418 4.60 10.45 5.01
C LEU A 418 3.73 11.69 5.12
N GLU A 419 3.07 11.84 6.26
CA GLU A 419 2.33 13.07 6.58
C GLU A 419 3.29 14.23 6.89
N THR A 420 2.78 15.47 6.80
CA THR A 420 3.55 16.68 7.10
C THR A 420 4.29 16.62 8.43
N ARG A 421 3.65 16.06 9.48
CA ARG A 421 4.26 15.94 10.81
C ARG A 421 5.46 14.98 10.80
N GLU A 422 5.34 13.87 10.10
CA GLU A 422 6.40 12.86 10.01
C GLU A 422 7.56 13.36 9.15
N LEU A 423 7.26 14.06 8.05
CA LEU A 423 8.25 14.76 7.24
C LEU A 423 9.06 15.76 8.08
N LEU A 424 8.41 16.56 8.92
CA LEU A 424 9.10 17.51 9.81
C LEU A 424 9.99 16.79 10.84
N SER A 425 9.55 15.67 11.39
CA SER A 425 10.37 14.82 12.26
C SER A 425 11.58 14.28 11.52
N VAL A 426 11.41 13.77 10.29
CA VAL A 426 12.51 13.29 9.45
C VAL A 426 13.48 14.43 9.11
N MET A 427 12.98 15.63 8.82
CA MET A 427 13.81 16.80 8.54
C MET A 427 14.73 17.17 9.70
N SER A 428 14.35 16.85 10.95
CA SER A 428 15.18 17.13 12.13
C SER A 428 16.36 16.16 12.34
N THR A 429 16.42 15.05 11.58
CA THR A 429 17.40 13.97 11.80
C THR A 429 18.76 14.27 11.19
N CYS A 430 18.82 14.55 9.88
CA CYS A 430 20.08 14.83 9.19
C CYS A 430 19.88 15.73 7.96
N ARG A 431 20.96 16.33 7.47
CA ARG A 431 20.93 17.29 6.34
C ARG A 431 20.45 16.66 5.03
N THR A 432 20.74 15.38 4.81
CA THR A 432 20.33 14.64 3.60
C THR A 432 18.82 14.43 3.59
N LEU A 433 18.27 13.87 4.67
CA LEU A 433 16.83 13.65 4.82
C LEU A 433 16.06 14.97 4.90
N TYR A 434 16.65 16.01 5.50
CA TYR A 434 16.13 17.38 5.43
C TYR A 434 15.89 17.82 3.99
N ASN A 435 16.89 17.65 3.11
CA ASN A 435 16.79 18.08 1.72
C ASN A 435 15.78 17.26 0.90
N ILE A 436 15.64 15.96 1.20
CA ILE A 436 14.68 15.07 0.52
C ILE A 436 13.25 15.41 0.98
N ALA A 437 13.00 15.41 2.28
CA ALA A 437 11.70 15.73 2.86
C ALA A 437 11.25 17.16 2.54
N LEU A 438 12.17 18.14 2.47
CA LEU A 438 11.86 19.50 2.02
C LEU A 438 11.27 19.54 0.61
N ARG A 439 11.72 18.66 -0.30
CA ARG A 439 11.15 18.57 -1.66
C ARG A 439 9.71 18.06 -1.62
N HIS A 440 9.42 17.05 -0.83
CA HIS A 440 8.06 16.51 -0.69
C HIS A 440 7.12 17.51 -0.01
N LEU A 441 7.58 18.11 1.08
CA LEU A 441 6.83 19.13 1.83
C LEU A 441 6.39 20.30 0.94
N LEU A 442 7.28 20.82 0.07
CA LEU A 442 6.97 21.97 -0.79
C LEU A 442 6.31 21.59 -2.14
N ARG A 443 6.39 20.32 -2.57
CA ARG A 443 5.70 19.82 -3.77
C ARG A 443 4.26 19.38 -3.48
N ALA A 444 3.95 19.09 -2.22
CA ALA A 444 2.59 18.88 -1.76
C ALA A 444 1.72 20.13 -2.04
N PRO A 445 0.38 19.98 -2.18
CA PRO A 445 -0.51 21.12 -2.27
C PRO A 445 -0.39 22.01 -1.04
N ILE A 446 0.02 23.27 -1.25
CA ILE A 446 0.09 24.27 -0.18
C ILE A 446 -1.17 25.11 -0.24
N GLN A 447 -1.99 25.07 0.81
CA GLN A 447 -3.19 25.89 0.95
C GLN A 447 -3.11 26.69 2.24
N LEU A 448 -3.03 28.01 2.11
CA LEU A 448 -2.96 28.93 3.24
C LEU A 448 -4.33 29.56 3.48
N GLY A 449 -4.96 29.19 4.59
CA GLY A 449 -6.21 29.82 5.04
C GLY A 449 -5.99 31.28 5.50
N LEU A 450 -6.98 31.86 6.18
CA LEU A 450 -7.03 33.28 6.56
C LEU A 450 -6.11 33.71 7.72
N ASP A 451 -5.34 32.77 8.29
CA ASP A 451 -4.43 33.03 9.40
C ASP A 451 -3.15 33.73 8.89
N THR A 452 -3.07 35.04 9.14
CA THR A 452 -1.96 35.90 8.69
C THR A 452 -0.62 35.54 9.34
N SER A 453 -0.62 34.98 10.56
CA SER A 453 0.60 34.53 11.23
C SER A 453 1.17 33.30 10.53
N ARG A 454 0.32 32.32 10.21
CA ARG A 454 0.72 31.14 9.43
C ARG A 454 1.19 31.51 8.03
N GLN A 455 0.46 32.40 7.35
CA GLN A 455 0.87 32.91 6.04
C GLN A 455 2.24 33.58 6.10
N THR A 456 2.48 34.43 7.10
CA THR A 456 3.75 35.14 7.29
C THR A 456 4.89 34.17 7.57
N SER A 457 4.70 33.22 8.50
CA SER A 457 5.69 32.20 8.86
C SER A 457 6.08 31.34 7.65
N PHE A 458 5.10 30.89 6.86
CA PHE A 458 5.35 30.17 5.63
C PHE A 458 6.16 31.00 4.63
N CYS A 459 5.75 32.26 4.41
CA CYS A 459 6.46 33.12 3.47
C CYS A 459 7.90 33.37 3.91
N ASP A 460 8.15 33.64 5.19
CA ASP A 460 9.50 33.86 5.72
C ASP A 460 10.36 32.60 5.57
N PHE A 461 9.78 31.44 5.84
CA PHE A 461 10.44 30.16 5.62
C PHE A 461 10.85 29.97 4.16
N VAL A 462 9.96 30.18 3.20
CA VAL A 462 10.29 29.94 1.78
C VAL A 462 11.23 31.03 1.25
N LEU A 463 11.01 32.31 1.62
CA LEU A 463 11.79 33.44 1.14
C LEU A 463 13.21 33.48 1.73
N ALA A 464 13.47 32.82 2.86
CA ALA A 464 14.82 32.68 3.42
C ALA A 464 15.81 32.01 2.45
N ASP A 465 15.31 31.17 1.52
CA ASP A 465 16.08 30.59 0.41
C ASP A 465 15.18 30.53 -0.83
N ALA A 466 14.79 31.72 -1.32
CA ALA A 466 13.79 31.86 -2.37
C ALA A 466 14.16 31.11 -3.66
N GLN A 467 15.45 31.10 -4.04
CA GLN A 467 15.90 30.44 -5.28
C GLN A 467 15.66 28.92 -5.22
N ARG A 468 15.95 28.30 -4.08
CA ARG A 468 15.82 26.84 -3.91
C ARG A 468 14.42 26.42 -3.49
N ARG A 469 13.79 27.13 -2.54
CA ARG A 469 12.51 26.71 -1.94
C ARG A 469 11.32 27.07 -2.83
N CYS A 470 11.27 28.28 -3.40
CA CYS A 470 10.17 28.65 -4.31
C CYS A 470 10.17 27.80 -5.57
N SER A 471 11.34 27.37 -6.07
CA SER A 471 11.43 26.53 -7.26
C SER A 471 10.89 25.09 -7.05
N LEU A 472 10.64 24.68 -5.80
CA LEU A 472 10.02 23.39 -5.46
C LEU A 472 8.49 23.46 -5.46
N ILE A 473 7.91 24.65 -5.32
CA ILE A 473 6.46 24.86 -5.23
C ILE A 473 5.81 24.54 -6.58
N ARG A 474 4.83 23.63 -6.57
CA ARG A 474 4.07 23.22 -7.76
C ARG A 474 2.59 23.58 -7.69
N ARG A 475 2.02 23.59 -6.49
CA ARG A 475 0.61 23.87 -6.24
C ARG A 475 0.54 24.80 -5.04
N PHE A 476 0.01 26.00 -5.25
CA PHE A 476 -0.01 27.03 -4.23
C PHE A 476 -1.38 27.68 -4.21
N GLY A 477 -1.96 27.84 -3.02
CA GLY A 477 -3.17 28.58 -2.84
C GLY A 477 -3.21 29.34 -1.53
N PHE A 478 -3.90 30.48 -1.56
CA PHE A 478 -4.06 31.34 -0.40
C PHE A 478 -5.35 32.16 -0.49
N TYR A 479 -5.88 32.54 0.68
CA TYR A 479 -7.07 33.38 0.83
C TYR A 479 -6.69 34.73 1.45
N ALA A 480 -7.22 35.83 0.90
CA ALA A 480 -6.97 37.18 1.42
C ALA A 480 -8.24 38.05 1.34
N PHE A 481 -8.74 38.54 2.49
CA PHE A 481 -9.89 39.44 2.59
C PHE A 481 -9.49 40.87 3.00
N VAL A 482 -10.30 41.83 2.55
CA VAL A 482 -10.11 43.29 2.71
C VAL A 482 -10.14 43.78 4.15
N ASP A 483 -10.94 43.17 5.03
CA ASP A 483 -11.01 43.62 6.43
C ASP A 483 -9.67 43.47 7.17
N GLN A 484 -8.73 42.67 6.63
CA GLN A 484 -7.35 42.55 7.11
C GLN A 484 -6.38 43.58 6.49
N LEU A 485 -6.82 44.33 5.46
CA LEU A 485 -6.06 45.38 4.77
C LEU A 485 -6.33 46.79 5.32
N ARG A 486 -7.45 46.99 6.00
CA ARG A 486 -7.85 48.29 6.56
C ARG A 486 -7.60 48.27 8.07
N THR A 487 -6.49 48.85 8.52
CA THR A 487 -6.37 49.25 9.92
C THR A 487 -7.12 50.57 10.10
N SER A 488 -7.95 50.67 11.14
CA SER A 488 -8.70 51.87 11.49
C SER A 488 -7.80 53.08 11.81
N ASP A 489 -6.50 52.84 12.04
CA ASP A 489 -5.55 53.79 12.66
C ASP A 489 -4.33 54.15 11.79
N GLY A 490 -4.32 53.84 10.48
CA GLY A 490 -3.19 54.21 9.60
C GLY A 490 -1.88 53.46 9.89
N ALA A 491 -1.92 52.37 10.66
CA ALA A 491 -0.81 51.43 10.79
C ALA A 491 -0.71 50.52 9.56
N GLN A 492 0.51 50.19 9.13
CA GLN A 492 0.75 49.32 7.97
C GLN A 492 -0.07 48.01 8.07
N PRO A 493 -0.62 47.50 6.95
CA PRO A 493 -1.43 46.28 6.97
C PRO A 493 -0.62 45.12 7.55
N SER A 494 -1.19 44.41 8.52
CA SER A 494 -0.63 43.18 9.11
C SER A 494 -0.70 41.96 8.17
N CYS A 495 -1.11 42.18 6.91
CA CYS A 495 -1.35 41.16 5.91
C CYS A 495 -0.07 40.89 5.10
N PRO A 496 0.41 39.63 4.98
CA PRO A 496 1.66 39.29 4.29
C PRO A 496 1.58 39.33 2.75
N ILE A 497 0.70 40.16 2.16
CA ILE A 497 0.45 40.20 0.71
C ILE A 497 1.73 40.43 -0.09
N ASP A 498 2.57 41.38 0.33
CA ASP A 498 3.87 41.62 -0.33
C ASP A 498 4.74 40.35 -0.35
N LYS A 499 4.76 39.60 0.75
CA LYS A 499 5.51 38.35 0.86
C LYS A 499 4.88 37.26 -0.03
N LEU A 500 3.55 37.16 -0.06
CA LEU A 500 2.81 36.22 -0.92
C LEU A 500 3.06 36.50 -2.41
N ILE A 501 3.03 37.77 -2.83
CA ILE A 501 3.34 38.20 -4.21
C ILE A 501 4.79 37.87 -4.56
N ARG A 502 5.73 38.06 -3.62
CA ARG A 502 7.13 37.67 -3.82
C ARG A 502 7.29 36.16 -3.97
N VAL A 503 6.63 35.35 -3.14
CA VAL A 503 6.63 33.88 -3.28
C VAL A 503 6.07 33.49 -4.65
N LEU A 504 4.94 34.07 -5.07
CA LEU A 504 4.36 33.84 -6.40
C LEU A 504 5.32 34.20 -7.53
N GLY A 505 6.01 35.35 -7.44
CA GLY A 505 6.97 35.79 -8.45
C GLY A 505 8.24 34.93 -8.52
N HIS A 506 8.67 34.33 -7.42
CA HIS A 506 9.84 33.44 -7.40
C HIS A 506 9.52 31.97 -7.77
N SER A 507 8.24 31.58 -7.77
CA SER A 507 7.81 30.19 -7.96
C SER A 507 7.67 29.79 -9.44
N GLN A 508 8.74 29.91 -10.22
CA GLN A 508 8.75 29.70 -11.70
C GLN A 508 8.32 28.30 -12.18
N ASN A 509 8.22 27.36 -11.25
CA ASN A 509 7.87 25.96 -11.45
C ASN A 509 6.38 25.66 -11.12
N LEU A 510 5.61 26.68 -10.76
CA LEU A 510 4.21 26.60 -10.37
C LEU A 510 3.35 26.05 -11.52
N ARG A 511 2.49 25.09 -11.20
CA ARG A 511 1.56 24.42 -12.14
C ARG A 511 0.11 24.70 -11.82
N ALA A 512 -0.25 24.87 -10.55
CA ALA A 512 -1.60 25.25 -10.15
C ALA A 512 -1.56 26.39 -9.13
N LEU A 513 -2.43 27.38 -9.34
CA LEU A 513 -2.61 28.51 -8.44
C LEU A 513 -4.09 28.65 -8.08
N GLU A 514 -4.36 28.75 -6.78
CA GLU A 514 -5.70 28.96 -6.25
C GLU A 514 -5.74 30.22 -5.39
N ILE A 515 -6.69 31.10 -5.65
CA ILE A 515 -6.75 32.41 -5.01
C ILE A 515 -8.16 32.62 -4.47
N GLY A 516 -8.28 32.78 -3.16
CA GLY A 516 -9.46 33.34 -2.51
C GLY A 516 -9.40 34.86 -2.61
N VAL A 517 -10.14 35.43 -3.57
CA VAL A 517 -9.98 36.81 -4.01
C VAL A 517 -10.88 37.76 -3.23
N SER A 518 -10.30 38.89 -2.82
CA SER A 518 -10.99 40.18 -2.83
C SER A 518 -10.51 41.02 -4.02
N ASP A 519 -11.38 41.80 -4.65
CA ASP A 519 -11.03 42.62 -5.84
C ASP A 519 -9.84 43.59 -5.59
N GLU A 520 -9.50 43.84 -4.33
CA GLU A 520 -8.35 44.64 -3.92
C GLU A 520 -6.99 43.90 -4.11
N LEU A 521 -6.95 42.56 -4.10
CA LEU A 521 -5.71 41.80 -4.31
C LEU A 521 -5.21 41.89 -5.76
N VAL A 522 -6.13 41.81 -6.72
CA VAL A 522 -5.78 41.85 -8.16
C VAL A 522 -5.31 43.23 -8.59
N THR A 523 -5.72 44.27 -7.86
CA THR A 523 -5.27 45.66 -8.05
C THR A 523 -3.98 45.97 -7.26
N TYR A 524 -3.51 45.06 -6.41
CA TYR A 524 -2.34 45.27 -5.58
C TYR A 524 -1.04 45.37 -6.41
N PRO A 525 -0.14 46.33 -6.10
CA PRO A 525 1.09 46.53 -6.85
C PRO A 525 1.93 45.25 -7.01
N GLY A 526 2.31 44.94 -8.25
CA GLY A 526 3.19 43.81 -8.55
C GLY A 526 2.49 42.45 -8.65
N PHE A 527 1.22 42.30 -8.24
CA PHE A 527 0.48 41.05 -8.34
C PHE A 527 0.34 40.57 -9.80
N SER A 528 -0.15 41.44 -10.69
CA SER A 528 -0.30 41.13 -12.12
C SER A 528 1.02 40.67 -12.75
N ARG A 529 2.12 41.35 -12.43
CA ARG A 529 3.47 40.99 -12.92
C ARG A 529 3.93 39.63 -12.37
N ALA A 530 3.70 39.36 -11.09
CA ALA A 530 4.06 38.09 -10.47
C ALA A 530 3.27 36.93 -11.11
N LEU A 531 1.96 37.10 -11.30
CA LEU A 531 1.11 36.09 -11.94
C LEU A 531 1.50 35.83 -13.40
N THR A 532 1.66 36.88 -14.21
CA THR A 532 1.99 36.76 -15.63
C THR A 532 3.40 36.20 -15.88
N SER A 533 4.33 36.32 -14.93
CA SER A 533 5.66 35.72 -15.01
C SER A 533 5.67 34.17 -14.93
N ASN A 534 4.56 33.55 -14.52
CA ASN A 534 4.48 32.10 -14.34
C ASN A 534 4.08 31.38 -15.64
N HIS A 535 5.05 31.21 -16.55
CA HIS A 535 4.80 30.62 -17.87
C HIS A 535 4.44 29.12 -17.85
N ASN A 536 4.74 28.40 -16.77
CA ASN A 536 4.47 26.96 -16.62
C ASN A 536 3.10 26.63 -16.02
N LEU A 537 2.30 27.66 -15.68
CA LEU A 537 1.00 27.48 -15.04
C LEU A 537 0.04 26.72 -15.96
N LYS A 538 -0.63 25.70 -15.39
CA LYS A 538 -1.60 24.84 -16.07
C LYS A 538 -3.01 24.99 -15.50
N SER A 539 -3.14 25.36 -14.23
CA SER A 539 -4.43 25.56 -13.57
C SER A 539 -4.43 26.89 -12.84
N LEU A 540 -5.50 27.67 -13.01
CA LEU A 540 -5.72 28.93 -12.31
C LEU A 540 -7.15 28.98 -11.79
N SER A 541 -7.32 29.22 -10.49
CA SER A 541 -8.63 29.30 -9.87
C SER A 541 -8.80 30.55 -9.03
N PHE A 542 -9.88 31.28 -9.28
CA PHE A 542 -10.38 32.36 -8.45
C PHE A 542 -11.67 31.88 -7.76
N TRP A 543 -11.65 31.82 -6.43
CA TRP A 543 -12.73 31.22 -5.63
C TRP A 543 -13.86 32.20 -5.26
N CYS A 544 -13.70 33.48 -5.56
CA CYS A 544 -14.71 34.51 -5.27
C CYS A 544 -15.19 35.18 -6.57
N TYR A 545 -16.37 35.77 -6.53
CA TYR A 545 -16.86 36.61 -7.61
C TYR A 545 -16.02 37.89 -7.72
N THR A 546 -15.81 38.37 -8.94
CA THR A 546 -15.00 39.57 -9.21
C THR A 546 -15.77 40.60 -10.05
N ASP A 547 -15.67 41.87 -9.67
CA ASP A 547 -16.08 43.06 -10.45
C ASP A 547 -14.87 43.76 -11.10
N SER A 548 -13.67 43.22 -10.90
CA SER A 548 -12.43 43.88 -11.29
C SER A 548 -12.16 43.79 -12.80
N LYS A 549 -12.02 44.97 -13.43
CA LYS A 549 -11.54 45.09 -14.81
C LYS A 549 -10.09 44.63 -14.94
N GLU A 550 -9.32 44.71 -13.87
CA GLU A 550 -7.93 44.23 -13.80
C GLU A 550 -7.89 42.72 -13.92
N THR A 551 -8.83 41.97 -13.34
CA THR A 551 -8.96 40.52 -13.55
C THR A 551 -9.14 40.19 -15.04
N ILE A 552 -9.98 40.94 -15.77
CA ILE A 552 -10.14 40.79 -17.23
C ILE A 552 -8.81 41.06 -17.95
N SER A 553 -8.12 42.14 -17.58
CA SER A 553 -6.84 42.50 -18.20
C SER A 553 -5.76 41.44 -17.96
N ILE A 554 -5.70 40.89 -16.74
CA ILE A 554 -4.80 39.80 -16.37
C ILE A 554 -5.11 38.58 -17.24
N LEU A 555 -6.36 38.12 -17.26
CA LEU A 555 -6.76 36.95 -18.04
C LEU A 555 -6.43 37.09 -19.53
N ARG A 556 -6.59 38.29 -20.11
CA ARG A 556 -6.22 38.56 -21.52
C ARG A 556 -4.71 38.58 -21.79
N SER A 557 -3.90 38.82 -20.76
CA SER A 557 -2.43 38.94 -20.88
C SER A 557 -1.69 37.66 -20.49
N LEU A 558 -2.39 36.64 -19.98
CA LEU A 558 -1.78 35.35 -19.67
C LEU A 558 -1.27 34.68 -20.95
N GLN A 559 0.01 34.29 -20.94
CA GLN A 559 0.63 33.55 -22.05
C GLN A 559 0.86 32.07 -21.73
N CYS A 560 0.50 31.62 -20.52
CA CYS A 560 0.69 30.24 -20.11
C CYS A 560 -0.37 29.32 -20.76
N PRO A 561 0.00 28.08 -21.13
CA PRO A 561 -0.91 27.09 -21.73
C PRO A 561 -1.84 26.48 -20.66
N LEU A 562 -2.79 27.27 -20.17
CA LEU A 562 -3.77 26.88 -19.16
C LEU A 562 -4.66 25.74 -19.67
N VAL A 563 -4.68 24.66 -18.90
CA VAL A 563 -5.50 23.47 -19.09
C VAL A 563 -6.80 23.58 -18.29
N SER A 564 -6.77 24.23 -17.12
CA SER A 564 -7.92 24.45 -16.26
C SER A 564 -8.02 25.91 -15.83
N LEU A 565 -9.22 26.49 -15.91
CA LEU A 565 -9.51 27.83 -15.44
C LEU A 565 -10.81 27.85 -14.62
N ARG A 566 -10.78 28.49 -13.46
CA ARG A 566 -11.96 28.82 -12.66
C ARG A 566 -12.01 30.33 -12.41
N VAL A 567 -13.07 30.99 -12.88
CA VAL A 567 -13.30 32.42 -12.65
C VAL A 567 -14.79 32.77 -12.73
N TYR A 568 -15.31 33.43 -11.70
CA TYR A 568 -16.70 33.84 -11.63
C TYR A 568 -16.81 35.36 -11.63
N PHE A 569 -17.66 35.89 -12.50
CA PHE A 569 -17.95 37.31 -12.57
C PHE A 569 -19.32 37.62 -11.95
N THR A 570 -19.38 38.77 -11.33
CA THR A 570 -20.60 39.34 -10.77
C THR A 570 -21.50 39.91 -11.87
N ALA A 571 -22.76 40.21 -11.54
CA ALA A 571 -23.73 40.77 -12.48
C ALA A 571 -23.31 42.14 -13.05
N ASN A 572 -22.46 42.89 -12.35
CA ASN A 572 -21.99 44.22 -12.78
C ASN A 572 -21.00 44.15 -13.94
N LEU A 573 -20.29 43.02 -14.09
CA LEU A 573 -19.25 42.82 -15.09
C LEU A 573 -19.54 41.54 -15.88
N THR A 574 -20.01 41.69 -17.13
CA THR A 574 -20.41 40.56 -17.97
C THR A 574 -19.53 40.42 -19.22
N PRO A 575 -18.30 39.88 -19.09
CA PRO A 575 -17.38 39.78 -20.21
C PRO A 575 -17.81 38.74 -21.24
N ASP A 576 -17.49 39.00 -22.51
CA ASP A 576 -17.64 38.01 -23.58
C ASP A 576 -16.55 36.93 -23.46
N ILE A 577 -16.97 35.67 -23.37
CA ILE A 577 -16.08 34.53 -23.11
C ILE A 577 -15.04 34.31 -24.21
N GLN A 578 -15.41 34.53 -25.47
CA GLN A 578 -14.51 34.35 -26.61
C GLN A 578 -13.49 35.49 -26.65
N ALA A 579 -13.93 36.73 -26.47
CA ALA A 579 -13.03 37.88 -26.38
C ALA A 579 -12.10 37.82 -25.15
N LEU A 580 -12.50 37.10 -24.10
CA LEU A 580 -11.70 36.92 -22.89
C LEU A 580 -10.66 35.81 -23.06
N LEU A 581 -11.05 34.65 -23.61
CA LEU A 581 -10.29 33.40 -23.52
C LEU A 581 -9.85 32.82 -24.87
N ALA A 582 -10.07 33.49 -26.02
CA ALA A 582 -9.71 32.96 -27.34
C ALA A 582 -8.24 32.50 -27.46
N HIS A 583 -7.31 33.20 -26.81
CA HIS A 583 -5.89 32.83 -26.80
C HIS A 583 -5.59 31.53 -26.02
N LEU A 584 -6.49 31.10 -25.14
CA LEU A 584 -6.39 29.85 -24.37
C LEU A 584 -7.13 28.68 -25.02
N ALA A 585 -7.93 28.93 -26.07
CA ALA A 585 -8.73 27.91 -26.75
C ALA A 585 -7.94 26.65 -27.19
N PRO A 586 -6.67 26.73 -27.64
CA PRO A 586 -5.88 25.55 -28.01
C PRO A 586 -5.44 24.66 -26.84
N TYR A 587 -5.61 25.09 -25.59
CA TYR A 587 -5.05 24.46 -24.39
C TYR A 587 -6.12 24.05 -23.37
N LEU A 588 -7.17 24.87 -23.23
CA LEU A 588 -8.16 24.74 -22.17
C LEU A 588 -8.97 23.45 -22.31
N GLN A 589 -8.97 22.64 -21.25
CA GLN A 589 -9.71 21.38 -21.16
C GLN A 589 -10.89 21.47 -20.18
N THR A 590 -10.72 22.26 -19.11
CA THR A 590 -11.73 22.46 -18.08
C THR A 590 -11.94 23.95 -17.85
N LEU A 591 -13.20 24.38 -17.83
CA LEU A 591 -13.58 25.77 -17.52
C LEU A 591 -14.72 25.79 -16.50
N HIS A 592 -14.51 26.48 -15.39
CA HIS A 592 -15.54 26.86 -14.43
C HIS A 592 -15.75 28.36 -14.53
N THR A 593 -16.95 28.80 -14.89
CA THR A 593 -17.21 30.23 -15.00
C THR A 593 -18.66 30.61 -14.73
N GLY A 594 -18.88 31.89 -14.43
CA GLY A 594 -20.19 32.46 -14.16
C GLY A 594 -20.21 33.95 -14.47
N GLY A 595 -21.41 34.51 -14.70
CA GLY A 595 -21.57 35.93 -15.03
C GLY A 595 -20.95 36.35 -16.38
N VAL A 596 -20.78 35.44 -17.33
CA VAL A 596 -20.22 35.72 -18.66
C VAL A 596 -21.31 35.82 -19.73
N LYS A 597 -20.98 36.45 -20.87
CA LYS A 597 -21.79 36.43 -22.09
C LYS A 597 -21.18 35.48 -23.11
N PHE A 598 -22.06 34.75 -23.78
CA PHE A 598 -21.69 33.91 -24.93
C PHE A 598 -21.95 34.68 -26.23
N PRO A 599 -21.00 34.68 -27.17
CA PRO A 599 -21.17 35.39 -28.43
C PRO A 599 -22.24 34.72 -29.29
N LYS A 600 -22.97 35.52 -30.07
CA LYS A 600 -23.92 35.00 -31.09
C LYS A 600 -23.22 34.32 -32.27
N THR A 601 -21.96 34.68 -32.53
CA THR A 601 -21.17 34.14 -33.63
C THR A 601 -19.84 33.61 -33.10
N VAL A 602 -19.57 32.33 -33.33
CA VAL A 602 -18.33 31.67 -32.91
C VAL A 602 -17.23 31.96 -33.92
N SER A 603 -16.15 32.62 -33.49
CA SER A 603 -14.95 32.83 -34.31
C SER A 603 -13.84 31.84 -33.98
N THR A 604 -13.76 31.40 -32.72
CA THR A 604 -12.67 30.55 -32.22
C THR A 604 -13.24 29.45 -31.32
N PRO A 605 -13.46 28.23 -31.84
CA PRO A 605 -13.98 27.13 -31.05
C PRO A 605 -12.90 26.58 -30.08
N PHE A 606 -13.33 26.21 -28.88
CA PHE A 606 -12.52 25.60 -27.83
C PHE A 606 -12.51 24.07 -28.00
N THR A 607 -11.81 23.58 -29.01
CA THR A 607 -11.87 22.16 -29.42
C THR A 607 -11.26 21.18 -28.42
N LYS A 608 -10.44 21.64 -27.48
CA LYS A 608 -9.88 20.78 -26.41
C LYS A 608 -10.70 20.80 -25.12
N LEU A 609 -11.76 21.60 -25.05
CA LEU A 609 -12.55 21.74 -23.84
C LEU A 609 -13.55 20.59 -23.73
N HIS A 610 -13.38 19.79 -22.67
CA HIS A 610 -14.20 18.61 -22.40
C HIS A 610 -15.14 18.82 -21.21
N THR A 611 -14.80 19.72 -20.28
CA THR A 611 -15.60 19.99 -19.08
C THR A 611 -15.92 21.47 -18.97
N LEU A 612 -17.20 21.81 -18.94
CA LEU A 612 -17.72 23.15 -18.73
C LEU A 612 -18.61 23.17 -17.50
N THR A 613 -18.29 24.05 -16.56
CA THR A 613 -19.13 24.33 -15.39
C THR A 613 -19.58 25.78 -15.43
N LEU A 614 -20.88 25.99 -15.37
CA LEU A 614 -21.53 27.29 -15.46
C LEU A 614 -22.26 27.61 -14.16
N ARG A 615 -21.91 28.74 -13.56
CA ARG A 615 -22.64 29.32 -12.44
C ARG A 615 -23.38 30.55 -12.95
N SER A 616 -24.63 30.37 -13.36
CA SER A 616 -25.44 31.46 -13.92
C SER A 616 -26.84 31.46 -13.33
N ARG A 617 -27.33 32.66 -12.97
CA ARG A 617 -28.70 32.87 -12.49
C ARG A 617 -29.74 32.91 -13.63
N VAL A 618 -29.31 33.17 -14.86
CA VAL A 618 -30.16 33.26 -16.06
C VAL A 618 -29.40 32.69 -17.26
N MET A 619 -30.02 31.78 -18.01
CA MET A 619 -29.48 31.29 -19.28
C MET A 619 -29.69 32.36 -20.35
N ASN A 620 -28.61 32.85 -20.96
CA ASN A 620 -28.66 33.81 -22.08
C ASN A 620 -28.09 33.22 -23.38
N PHE A 621 -28.05 31.89 -23.46
CA PHE A 621 -27.53 31.09 -24.57
C PHE A 621 -28.41 29.85 -24.78
N ASP A 622 -28.35 29.28 -25.98
CA ASP A 622 -28.94 27.99 -26.29
C ASP A 622 -27.86 26.90 -26.46
N ALA A 623 -28.29 25.65 -26.56
CA ALA A 623 -27.40 24.51 -26.74
C ALA A 623 -26.64 24.52 -28.07
N HIS A 624 -27.22 25.12 -29.13
CA HIS A 624 -26.61 25.17 -30.45
C HIS A 624 -25.36 26.04 -30.44
N HIS A 625 -25.44 27.24 -29.86
CA HIS A 625 -24.31 28.16 -29.73
C HIS A 625 -23.21 27.60 -28.83
N LEU A 626 -23.59 26.92 -27.73
CA LEU A 626 -22.61 26.23 -26.90
C LEU A 626 -21.91 25.08 -27.63
N ALA A 627 -22.63 24.30 -28.44
CA ALA A 627 -22.04 23.22 -29.22
C ALA A 627 -21.07 23.73 -30.30
N GLN A 628 -21.37 24.89 -30.91
CA GLN A 628 -20.42 25.53 -31.82
C GLN A 628 -19.15 26.01 -31.10
N LEU A 629 -19.29 26.56 -29.89
CA LEU A 629 -18.16 27.10 -29.13
C LEU A 629 -17.32 26.00 -28.46
N PHE A 630 -17.95 24.91 -28.03
CA PHE A 630 -17.35 23.76 -27.34
C PHE A 630 -17.74 22.44 -28.04
N PRO A 631 -17.23 22.18 -29.26
CA PRO A 631 -17.69 21.06 -30.08
C PRO A 631 -17.39 19.67 -29.50
N ASN A 632 -16.34 19.54 -28.69
CA ASN A 632 -15.91 18.27 -28.10
C ASN A 632 -16.25 18.15 -26.60
N LEU A 633 -17.26 18.90 -26.15
CA LEU A 633 -17.70 18.88 -24.76
C LEU A 633 -18.18 17.48 -24.37
N GLN A 634 -17.77 17.00 -23.19
CA GLN A 634 -18.15 15.70 -22.63
C GLN A 634 -18.98 15.86 -21.35
N SER A 635 -18.70 16.90 -20.56
CA SER A 635 -19.33 17.18 -19.27
C SER A 635 -19.81 18.62 -19.20
N LEU A 636 -21.10 18.83 -18.92
CA LEU A 636 -21.72 20.14 -18.72
C LEU A 636 -22.38 20.20 -17.33
N VAL A 637 -21.95 21.14 -16.48
CA VAL A 637 -22.43 21.23 -15.09
C VAL A 637 -22.95 22.63 -14.82
N PHE A 638 -24.16 22.74 -14.26
CA PHE A 638 -24.70 23.96 -13.70
C PHE A 638 -24.54 23.93 -12.16
N GLU A 639 -23.84 24.92 -11.59
CA GLU A 639 -23.66 25.08 -10.13
C GLU A 639 -24.76 25.99 -9.55
N CYS A 640 -25.41 25.56 -8.45
CA CYS A 640 -26.45 26.33 -7.75
C CYS A 640 -25.89 27.40 -6.80
N ASP A 641 -26.52 28.58 -6.79
CA ASP A 641 -26.23 29.68 -5.86
C ASP A 641 -26.99 29.44 -4.54
N VAL A 642 -26.29 29.52 -3.39
CA VAL A 642 -26.83 29.14 -2.06
C VAL A 642 -27.83 30.17 -1.50
N ASN A 643 -28.09 31.28 -2.21
CA ASN A 643 -29.02 32.31 -1.76
C ASN A 643 -30.34 32.25 -2.56
N PRO A 644 -31.51 32.18 -1.87
CA PRO A 644 -32.81 32.16 -2.54
C PRO A 644 -33.04 33.45 -3.31
N VAL A 645 -33.26 33.35 -4.62
CA VAL A 645 -33.63 34.49 -5.48
C VAL A 645 -35.13 34.73 -5.40
N ASP A 646 -35.53 36.00 -5.46
CA ASP A 646 -36.90 36.45 -5.64
C ASP A 646 -37.51 35.82 -6.91
N LYS A 647 -38.50 34.94 -6.72
CA LYS A 647 -39.13 34.09 -7.76
C LYS A 647 -39.69 34.88 -8.95
N THR A 648 -39.93 36.18 -8.79
CA THR A 648 -40.64 37.03 -9.75
C THR A 648 -39.78 37.50 -10.94
N ALA A 649 -38.45 37.68 -10.78
CA ALA A 649 -37.55 38.10 -11.86
C ALA A 649 -37.16 36.96 -12.83
N ILE A 650 -37.33 35.73 -12.37
CA ILE A 650 -37.06 34.49 -13.11
C ILE A 650 -38.11 34.29 -14.23
N ASP A 651 -39.40 34.45 -13.93
CA ASP A 651 -40.49 34.15 -14.87
C ASP A 651 -40.52 35.00 -16.16
N ASP A 652 -40.03 36.25 -16.13
CA ASP A 652 -40.12 37.18 -17.28
C ASP A 652 -38.94 37.08 -18.27
N SER A 653 -37.80 36.54 -17.85
CA SER A 653 -36.67 36.27 -18.76
C SER A 653 -36.76 34.88 -19.40
N TRP A 654 -37.47 33.94 -18.76
CA TRP A 654 -37.52 32.53 -19.15
C TRP A 654 -38.50 32.23 -20.28
N LYS A 655 -39.49 33.11 -20.51
CA LYS A 655 -40.44 33.01 -21.63
C LYS A 655 -39.85 33.33 -23.02
N ARG A 656 -38.58 33.73 -23.11
CA ARG A 656 -37.98 34.29 -24.35
C ARG A 656 -37.02 33.36 -25.08
N ILE A 657 -36.72 32.17 -24.57
CA ILE A 657 -35.77 31.23 -25.20
C ILE A 657 -36.55 30.04 -25.76
N THR A 658 -36.50 29.88 -27.09
CA THR A 658 -37.18 28.81 -27.80
C THR A 658 -36.25 27.60 -27.92
N PRO A 659 -36.66 26.38 -27.50
CA PRO A 659 -35.81 25.19 -27.62
C PRO A 659 -35.53 24.88 -29.10
N HIS A 660 -34.25 24.80 -29.48
CA HIS A 660 -33.84 24.32 -30.80
C HIS A 660 -33.63 22.80 -30.74
N LYS A 661 -34.37 22.05 -31.57
CA LYS A 661 -34.39 20.57 -31.54
C LYS A 661 -33.07 19.88 -31.93
N ASP A 662 -32.13 20.61 -32.54
CA ASP A 662 -30.84 20.10 -33.02
C ASP A 662 -29.65 20.80 -32.31
N ALA A 663 -29.52 20.55 -31.00
CA ALA A 663 -28.32 20.90 -30.24
C ALA A 663 -27.13 20.08 -30.79
N GLY A 664 -26.10 20.75 -31.31
CA GLY A 664 -25.06 20.16 -32.17
C GLY A 664 -24.16 19.06 -31.60
N TRP A 665 -24.39 18.55 -30.38
CA TRP A 665 -23.63 17.43 -29.81
C TRP A 665 -24.29 16.08 -30.15
N SER A 666 -23.52 15.11 -30.60
CA SER A 666 -24.04 13.76 -30.88
C SER A 666 -24.26 12.91 -29.63
N ARG A 667 -23.51 13.16 -28.55
CA ARG A 667 -23.58 12.48 -27.25
C ARG A 667 -22.81 13.29 -26.20
N LEU A 668 -23.25 13.29 -24.95
CA LEU A 668 -22.46 13.75 -23.80
C LEU A 668 -22.22 12.60 -22.82
N GLN A 669 -21.14 12.68 -22.03
CA GLN A 669 -20.87 11.71 -20.97
C GLN A 669 -21.56 12.10 -19.68
N HIS A 670 -21.65 13.39 -19.37
CA HIS A 670 -22.18 13.86 -18.11
C HIS A 670 -22.92 15.20 -18.24
N ILE A 671 -24.06 15.32 -17.57
CA ILE A 671 -24.73 16.60 -17.38
C ILE A 671 -25.27 16.73 -15.95
N ARG A 672 -25.13 17.93 -15.36
CA ARG A 672 -25.72 18.25 -14.06
C ARG A 672 -26.45 19.59 -14.11
N GLY A 673 -27.63 19.69 -13.52
CA GLY A 673 -28.30 20.97 -13.28
C GLY A 673 -29.71 20.82 -12.72
N SER A 674 -30.38 21.95 -12.50
CA SER A 674 -31.79 21.97 -12.13
C SER A 674 -32.69 21.61 -13.32
N VAL A 675 -33.92 21.18 -13.05
CA VAL A 675 -34.93 20.91 -14.09
C VAL A 675 -35.09 22.11 -15.02
N GLU A 676 -35.05 23.33 -14.49
CA GLU A 676 -35.31 24.51 -15.30
C GLU A 676 -34.15 24.81 -16.26
N ASN A 677 -32.90 24.66 -15.81
CA ASN A 677 -31.73 24.85 -16.67
C ASN A 677 -31.67 23.81 -17.79
N LEU A 678 -31.93 22.54 -17.47
CA LEU A 678 -31.82 21.45 -18.43
C LEU A 678 -33.00 21.42 -19.41
N HIS A 679 -34.22 21.74 -18.95
CA HIS A 679 -35.39 21.88 -19.83
C HIS A 679 -35.21 23.01 -20.84
N GLN A 680 -34.72 24.16 -20.37
CA GLN A 680 -34.44 25.33 -21.21
C GLN A 680 -33.35 25.07 -22.26
N LEU A 681 -32.34 24.25 -21.91
CA LEU A 681 -31.28 23.88 -22.84
C LEU A 681 -31.80 23.00 -24.00
N GLY A 682 -32.89 22.24 -23.78
CA GLY A 682 -33.60 21.53 -24.85
C GLY A 682 -32.78 20.44 -25.55
N LEU A 683 -31.83 19.83 -24.85
CA LEU A 683 -30.96 18.79 -25.41
C LEU A 683 -31.75 17.53 -25.78
N THR A 684 -31.48 16.99 -26.96
CA THR A 684 -32.10 15.76 -27.50
C THR A 684 -31.08 14.62 -27.72
N CYS A 685 -29.80 14.90 -27.49
CA CYS A 685 -28.72 13.92 -27.63
C CYS A 685 -28.66 12.96 -26.42
N PRO A 686 -28.20 11.71 -26.60
CA PRO A 686 -27.97 10.80 -25.48
C PRO A 686 -26.91 11.32 -24.50
N VAL A 687 -27.14 11.14 -23.19
CA VAL A 687 -26.19 11.49 -22.12
C VAL A 687 -25.98 10.31 -21.20
N ASP A 688 -24.73 9.86 -21.00
CA ASP A 688 -24.47 8.65 -20.21
C ASP A 688 -24.89 8.79 -18.74
N TYR A 689 -24.58 9.94 -18.15
CA TYR A 689 -24.84 10.24 -16.74
C TYR A 689 -25.53 11.60 -16.55
N VAL A 690 -26.71 11.59 -15.95
CA VAL A 690 -27.50 12.79 -15.64
C VAL A 690 -27.59 12.98 -14.13
N GLU A 691 -27.28 14.18 -13.65
CA GLU A 691 -27.54 14.64 -12.28
C GLU A 691 -28.63 15.72 -12.33
N LEU A 692 -29.79 15.45 -11.75
CA LEU A 692 -30.95 16.32 -11.84
C LEU A 692 -31.40 16.80 -10.46
N GLU A 693 -31.41 18.12 -10.29
CA GLU A 693 -31.86 18.78 -9.07
C GLU A 693 -33.34 19.16 -9.20
N LEU A 694 -34.17 18.70 -8.25
CA LEU A 694 -35.62 18.87 -8.25
C LEU A 694 -36.01 19.94 -7.23
N ASN A 695 -36.88 20.90 -7.58
CA ASN A 695 -37.20 22.03 -6.70
C ASN A 695 -38.67 22.08 -6.26
N VAL A 696 -39.65 21.88 -7.17
CA VAL A 696 -41.09 21.97 -6.81
C VAL A 696 -41.99 21.03 -7.64
N ALA A 697 -43.24 20.85 -7.21
CA ALA A 697 -44.24 20.00 -7.89
C ALA A 697 -44.56 20.39 -9.35
N ALA A 698 -44.19 21.59 -9.80
CA ALA A 698 -44.37 22.03 -11.19
C ALA A 698 -43.30 21.47 -12.17
N ASP A 699 -42.27 20.79 -11.65
CA ASP A 699 -41.13 20.29 -12.42
C ASP A 699 -41.31 18.85 -12.94
N ILE A 700 -42.43 18.20 -12.58
CA ILE A 700 -42.68 16.77 -12.80
C ILE A 700 -42.69 16.40 -14.29
N ASP A 701 -43.49 17.10 -15.10
CA ASP A 701 -43.62 16.80 -16.53
C ASP A 701 -42.34 17.14 -17.28
N ARG A 702 -41.65 18.21 -16.87
CA ARG A 702 -40.38 18.66 -17.47
C ARG A 702 -39.23 17.70 -17.16
N ALA A 703 -39.16 17.18 -15.94
CA ALA A 703 -38.16 16.18 -15.56
C ALA A 703 -38.32 14.89 -16.38
N ALA A 704 -39.56 14.42 -16.56
CA ALA A 704 -39.85 13.27 -17.40
C ALA A 704 -39.44 13.51 -18.87
N GLU A 705 -39.74 14.69 -19.42
CA GLU A 705 -39.34 15.09 -20.78
C GLU A 705 -37.81 15.13 -20.94
N ILE A 706 -37.08 15.69 -19.95
CA ILE A 706 -35.61 15.69 -19.95
C ILE A 706 -35.08 14.26 -20.02
N LEU A 707 -35.59 13.34 -19.19
CA LEU A 707 -35.13 11.95 -19.20
C LEU A 707 -35.44 11.25 -20.53
N ASP A 708 -36.62 11.50 -21.09
CA ASP A 708 -37.03 10.93 -22.38
C ASP A 708 -36.14 11.43 -23.54
N ASN A 709 -35.70 12.69 -23.48
CA ASN A 709 -34.80 13.26 -24.48
C ASN A 709 -33.35 12.78 -24.31
N LEU A 710 -32.82 12.83 -23.09
CA LEU A 710 -31.40 12.53 -22.78
C LEU A 710 -31.09 11.03 -22.73
N ARG A 711 -32.09 10.18 -22.49
CA ARG A 711 -31.97 8.71 -22.48
C ARG A 711 -30.78 8.19 -21.65
N PRO A 712 -30.69 8.54 -20.35
CA PRO A 712 -29.52 8.23 -19.55
C PRO A 712 -29.39 6.77 -19.13
N VAL A 713 -28.15 6.30 -18.99
CA VAL A 713 -27.84 4.99 -18.40
C VAL A 713 -27.73 5.11 -16.89
N LYS A 714 -27.15 6.23 -16.42
CA LYS A 714 -26.97 6.56 -15.01
C LYS A 714 -27.72 7.85 -14.67
N LEU A 715 -28.48 7.83 -13.58
CA LEU A 715 -29.23 8.97 -13.08
C LEU A 715 -28.94 9.19 -11.60
N ARG A 716 -28.56 10.42 -11.24
CA ARG A 716 -28.57 10.90 -9.86
C ARG A 716 -29.69 11.93 -9.70
N LEU A 717 -30.52 11.74 -8.67
CA LEU A 717 -31.59 12.67 -8.33
C LEU A 717 -31.31 13.32 -6.97
N TYR A 718 -31.62 14.62 -6.89
CA TYR A 718 -31.63 15.40 -5.66
C TYR A 718 -33.08 15.81 -5.34
N PRO A 719 -33.92 14.89 -4.80
CA PRO A 719 -35.29 15.21 -4.47
C PRO A 719 -35.39 16.07 -3.19
N PRO A 720 -36.22 17.13 -3.17
CA PRO A 720 -36.49 17.91 -1.97
C PRO A 720 -37.41 17.14 -1.00
N MET A 721 -38.29 16.29 -1.54
CA MET A 721 -39.04 15.25 -0.82
C MET A 721 -39.20 14.02 -1.72
N LEU A 722 -38.90 12.81 -1.23
CA LEU A 722 -38.93 11.57 -2.02
C LEU A 722 -40.34 11.20 -2.45
N HIS A 723 -41.35 11.29 -1.56
CA HIS A 723 -42.70 10.80 -1.85
C HIS A 723 -43.29 11.40 -3.13
N ARG A 724 -43.26 12.74 -3.23
CA ARG A 724 -43.84 13.46 -4.39
C ARG A 724 -42.96 13.34 -5.63
N SER A 725 -41.64 13.43 -5.47
CA SER A 725 -40.70 13.45 -6.58
C SER A 725 -40.60 12.11 -7.31
N MET A 726 -40.57 11.00 -6.57
CA MET A 726 -40.39 9.66 -7.15
C MET A 726 -41.66 9.17 -7.85
N THR A 727 -42.84 9.42 -7.28
CA THR A 727 -44.12 9.00 -7.90
C THR A 727 -44.27 9.55 -9.33
N ALA A 728 -43.75 10.76 -9.53
CA ALA A 728 -43.75 11.49 -10.79
C ALA A 728 -42.75 10.98 -11.84
N ILE A 729 -41.50 10.72 -11.41
CA ILE A 729 -40.38 10.47 -12.32
C ILE A 729 -40.21 8.97 -12.63
N LEU A 730 -40.68 8.09 -11.74
CA LEU A 730 -40.53 6.64 -11.86
C LEU A 730 -41.05 6.07 -13.20
N PRO A 731 -42.21 6.51 -13.76
CA PRO A 731 -42.64 6.04 -15.08
C PRO A 731 -41.64 6.37 -16.20
N ALA A 732 -41.01 7.55 -16.16
CA ALA A 732 -40.00 7.94 -17.14
C ALA A 732 -38.72 7.10 -16.99
N MET A 733 -38.27 6.86 -15.76
CA MET A 733 -37.12 6.00 -15.48
C MET A 733 -37.33 4.57 -15.98
N GLN A 734 -38.56 4.05 -15.84
CA GLN A 734 -38.95 2.73 -16.33
C GLN A 734 -38.94 2.66 -17.86
N ARG A 735 -39.54 3.67 -18.53
CA ARG A 735 -39.53 3.76 -20.00
C ARG A 735 -38.11 3.77 -20.55
N GLN A 736 -37.21 4.53 -19.92
CA GLN A 736 -35.81 4.64 -20.34
C GLN A 736 -34.90 3.50 -19.86
N LYS A 737 -35.41 2.59 -19.01
CA LYS A 737 -34.65 1.45 -18.45
C LYS A 737 -33.32 1.87 -17.82
N ILE A 738 -33.35 2.93 -17.00
CA ILE A 738 -32.16 3.46 -16.32
C ILE A 738 -31.60 2.38 -15.38
N SER A 739 -30.40 1.90 -15.67
CA SER A 739 -29.80 0.75 -14.96
C SER A 739 -29.04 1.15 -13.70
N HIS A 740 -28.55 2.39 -13.63
CA HIS A 740 -27.80 2.92 -12.48
C HIS A 740 -28.54 4.13 -11.89
N LEU A 741 -29.11 3.97 -10.70
CA LEU A 741 -29.88 5.00 -10.02
C LEU A 741 -29.21 5.40 -8.70
N ILE A 742 -29.01 6.69 -8.48
CA ILE A 742 -28.51 7.24 -7.23
C ILE A 742 -29.51 8.29 -6.71
N LEU A 743 -29.95 8.14 -5.47
CA LEU A 743 -30.80 9.11 -4.79
C LEU A 743 -29.99 9.81 -3.70
N LEU A 744 -29.91 11.13 -3.74
CA LEU A 744 -29.30 11.94 -2.68
C LEU A 744 -30.39 12.79 -2.04
N VAL A 745 -30.76 12.41 -0.83
CA VAL A 745 -31.87 13.00 -0.08
C VAL A 745 -31.27 13.93 0.96
N MET A 746 -31.59 15.21 0.84
CA MET A 746 -31.23 16.22 1.83
C MET A 746 -32.45 16.48 2.72
N MET A 747 -32.34 16.19 4.01
CA MET A 747 -33.38 16.43 5.00
C MET A 747 -33.15 17.78 5.68
N ASP A 748 -34.05 18.74 5.46
CA ASP A 748 -34.00 20.05 6.13
C ASP A 748 -34.45 19.93 7.59
N THR A 749 -33.54 20.23 8.52
CA THR A 749 -33.81 20.14 9.95
C THR A 749 -34.96 21.06 10.40
N ASN A 750 -35.21 22.18 9.69
CA ASN A 750 -36.28 23.11 10.05
C ASN A 750 -37.68 22.55 9.73
N LEU A 751 -37.83 21.85 8.60
CA LEU A 751 -39.08 21.17 8.23
C LEU A 751 -39.39 19.99 9.16
N VAL A 752 -38.37 19.34 9.72
CA VAL A 752 -38.51 18.22 10.66
C VAL A 752 -39.01 18.68 12.04
N ILE A 753 -38.73 19.92 12.45
CA ILE A 753 -39.26 20.51 13.70
C ILE A 753 -40.79 20.65 13.63
N GLU A 754 -41.33 21.01 12.47
CA GLU A 754 -42.77 21.20 12.27
C GLU A 754 -43.54 19.88 12.13
N SER A 755 -42.89 18.78 11.76
CA SER A 755 -43.52 17.46 11.57
C SER A 755 -42.53 16.31 11.77
N PRO A 756 -42.36 15.82 13.02
CA PRO A 756 -41.32 14.86 13.39
C PRO A 756 -41.42 13.50 12.69
N ASP A 757 -42.62 13.09 12.25
CA ASP A 757 -42.86 11.78 11.62
C ASP A 757 -42.53 11.76 10.11
N ILE A 758 -42.16 12.91 9.52
CA ILE A 758 -41.84 13.01 8.08
C ILE A 758 -40.71 12.07 7.69
N VAL A 759 -39.68 11.93 8.53
CA VAL A 759 -38.50 11.10 8.23
C VAL A 759 -38.88 9.62 8.15
N GLN A 760 -39.72 9.15 9.08
CA GLN A 760 -40.23 7.78 9.06
C GLN A 760 -41.08 7.52 7.82
N GLY A 761 -41.97 8.45 7.47
CA GLY A 761 -42.80 8.35 6.27
C GLY A 761 -42.00 8.33 4.96
N GLU A 762 -40.91 9.11 4.88
CA GLU A 762 -40.02 9.12 3.73
C GLU A 762 -39.22 7.82 3.62
N ILE A 763 -38.74 7.26 4.74
CA ILE A 763 -38.08 5.94 4.77
C ILE A 763 -39.03 4.83 4.30
N GLU A 764 -40.25 4.77 4.85
CA GLU A 764 -41.28 3.80 4.45
C GLU A 764 -41.62 3.91 2.97
N PHE A 765 -41.66 5.13 2.45
CA PHE A 765 -41.89 5.37 1.04
C PHE A 765 -40.74 4.87 0.15
N ILE A 766 -39.46 5.04 0.55
CA ILE A 766 -38.33 4.46 -0.18
C ILE A 766 -38.51 2.94 -0.30
N PHE A 767 -38.83 2.26 0.80
CA PHE A 767 -39.10 0.81 0.80
C PHE A 767 -40.24 0.43 -0.15
N LYS A 768 -41.30 1.23 -0.21
CA LYS A 768 -42.40 1.04 -1.15
C LYS A 768 -41.94 1.18 -2.61
N CYS A 769 -41.07 2.15 -2.91
CA CYS A 769 -40.58 2.38 -4.27
C CYS A 769 -39.68 1.27 -4.80
N LEU A 770 -38.93 0.56 -3.95
CA LEU A 770 -38.06 -0.55 -4.38
C LEU A 770 -38.83 -1.62 -5.18
N LYS A 771 -40.10 -1.86 -4.81
CA LYS A 771 -40.99 -2.82 -5.49
C LYS A 771 -41.28 -2.47 -6.94
N SER A 772 -41.12 -1.21 -7.29
CA SER A 772 -41.41 -0.67 -8.60
C SER A 772 -40.15 -0.33 -9.39
N MET A 773 -38.97 -0.88 -9.01
CA MET A 773 -37.67 -0.62 -9.66
C MET A 773 -37.03 -1.88 -10.26
N GLU A 774 -37.83 -2.85 -10.73
CA GLU A 774 -37.37 -4.18 -11.16
C GLU A 774 -36.25 -4.20 -12.21
N TRP A 775 -36.06 -3.11 -12.97
CA TRP A 775 -35.08 -2.98 -14.04
C TRP A 775 -33.71 -2.47 -13.59
N VAL A 776 -33.56 -1.97 -12.36
CA VAL A 776 -32.34 -1.34 -11.84
C VAL A 776 -31.26 -2.39 -11.51
N GLU A 777 -30.03 -2.15 -11.94
CA GLU A 777 -28.87 -3.04 -11.71
C GLU A 777 -27.93 -2.52 -10.61
N THR A 778 -27.81 -1.21 -10.50
CA THR A 778 -27.04 -0.52 -9.45
C THR A 778 -27.91 0.54 -8.79
N PHE A 779 -28.05 0.47 -7.47
CA PHE A 779 -28.81 1.44 -6.68
C PHE A 779 -27.93 2.10 -5.62
N GLY A 780 -27.99 3.42 -5.52
CA GLY A 780 -27.32 4.21 -4.51
C GLY A 780 -28.33 5.04 -3.72
N LEU A 781 -28.23 5.05 -2.40
CA LEU A 781 -29.02 5.91 -1.54
C LEU A 781 -28.10 6.64 -0.56
N THR A 782 -28.11 7.96 -0.64
CA THR A 782 -27.44 8.85 0.30
C THR A 782 -28.48 9.69 1.01
N ILE A 783 -28.48 9.67 2.34
CA ILE A 783 -29.33 10.53 3.17
C ILE A 783 -28.40 11.42 4.00
N VAL A 784 -28.54 12.72 3.83
CA VAL A 784 -27.84 13.76 4.59
C VAL A 784 -28.84 14.74 5.18
N THR A 785 -28.48 15.34 6.29
CA THR A 785 -29.24 16.36 7.00
C THR A 785 -28.61 17.73 6.71
N SER A 786 -29.44 18.74 6.48
CA SER A 786 -29.00 20.12 6.24
C SER A 786 -29.59 21.04 7.30
N GLY A 787 -28.72 21.75 8.03
CA GLY A 787 -29.07 22.75 9.03
C GLY A 787 -27.80 23.47 9.52
N TRP A 788 -27.87 24.78 9.72
CA TRP A 788 -26.75 25.57 10.23
C TRP A 788 -26.47 25.18 11.69
N LEU A 789 -25.22 24.77 11.98
CA LEU A 789 -24.73 24.42 13.32
C LEU A 789 -24.49 25.62 14.25
N ASP A 790 -25.02 26.80 13.91
CA ASP A 790 -24.81 28.05 14.67
C ASP A 790 -26.12 28.54 15.30
N PHE A 791 -26.55 27.95 16.41
CA PHE A 791 -27.50 28.61 17.32
C PHE A 791 -27.22 28.21 18.78
N GLU A 792 -26.31 28.96 19.41
CA GLU A 792 -26.29 29.12 20.87
C GLU A 792 -27.55 29.91 21.28
N GLY A 793 -28.62 29.18 21.60
CA GLY A 793 -29.80 29.71 22.28
C GLY A 793 -31.09 29.61 21.49
N GLN A 794 -31.88 28.57 21.73
CA GLN A 794 -33.27 28.63 22.24
C GLN A 794 -33.95 27.23 22.20
N ASP A 795 -34.69 26.93 23.29
CA ASP A 795 -35.71 25.90 23.56
C ASP A 795 -35.44 24.39 23.33
N GLY A 796 -35.83 23.59 24.34
CA GLY A 796 -35.72 22.12 24.37
C GLY A 796 -36.63 21.36 23.37
N SER A 797 -37.43 22.06 22.56
CA SER A 797 -38.21 21.47 21.47
C SER A 797 -37.32 21.02 20.30
N PHE A 798 -36.23 21.73 20.02
CA PHE A 798 -35.27 21.40 18.96
C PHE A 798 -34.52 20.10 19.24
N HIS A 799 -33.99 19.94 20.46
CA HIS A 799 -33.29 18.73 20.89
C HIS A 799 -34.19 17.49 20.75
N ASN A 800 -35.46 17.61 21.18
CA ASN A 800 -36.44 16.54 21.05
C ASN A 800 -36.79 16.20 19.58
N ALA A 801 -36.83 17.19 18.68
CA ALA A 801 -37.07 16.96 17.25
C ALA A 801 -35.85 16.32 16.57
N PHE A 802 -34.64 16.79 16.88
CA PHE A 802 -33.39 16.23 16.41
C PHE A 802 -33.18 14.79 16.90
N ASP A 803 -33.44 14.50 18.17
CA ASP A 803 -33.33 13.14 18.72
C ASP A 803 -34.33 12.17 18.06
N ARG A 804 -35.56 12.61 17.77
CA ARG A 804 -36.54 11.80 17.03
C ARG A 804 -36.12 11.55 15.58
N MET A 805 -35.61 12.57 14.89
CA MET A 805 -35.03 12.45 13.55
C MET A 805 -33.89 11.42 13.53
N MET A 806 -32.97 11.54 14.48
CA MET A 806 -31.84 10.64 14.66
C MET A 806 -32.28 9.22 15.02
N ALA A 807 -33.33 9.05 15.82
CA ALA A 807 -33.91 7.74 16.11
C ALA A 807 -34.49 7.07 14.84
N GLY A 808 -35.17 7.84 13.98
CA GLY A 808 -35.66 7.36 12.68
C GLY A 808 -34.53 6.90 11.76
N LEU A 809 -33.47 7.70 11.59
CA LEU A 809 -32.30 7.33 10.78
C LEU A 809 -31.53 6.13 11.35
N ARG A 810 -31.44 6.01 12.68
CA ARG A 810 -30.82 4.86 13.36
C ARG A 810 -31.65 3.58 13.25
N SER A 811 -32.98 3.69 13.12
CA SER A 811 -33.87 2.53 12.94
C SER A 811 -33.64 1.81 11.60
N MET A 812 -33.15 2.53 10.59
CA MET A 812 -32.82 1.98 9.28
C MET A 812 -31.47 1.27 9.31
N ARG A 813 -31.47 -0.04 9.55
CA ARG A 813 -30.24 -0.86 9.50
C ARG A 813 -29.85 -1.11 8.03
N PRO A 814 -28.62 -0.77 7.59
CA PRO A 814 -28.20 -0.93 6.19
C PRO A 814 -28.36 -2.36 5.65
N LYS A 815 -28.11 -3.36 6.51
CA LYS A 815 -28.26 -4.78 6.17
C LYS A 815 -29.71 -5.16 5.86
N ASP A 816 -30.66 -4.64 6.63
CA ASP A 816 -32.09 -4.91 6.41
C ASP A 816 -32.55 -4.26 5.11
N PHE A 817 -32.13 -3.01 4.87
CA PHE A 817 -32.40 -2.34 3.60
C PHE A 817 -31.81 -3.11 2.41
N ALA A 818 -30.57 -3.59 2.54
CA ALA A 818 -29.91 -4.38 1.51
C ALA A 818 -30.66 -5.70 1.20
N ALA A 819 -31.16 -6.38 2.23
CA ALA A 819 -31.97 -7.58 2.06
C ALA A 819 -33.29 -7.28 1.33
N VAL A 820 -34.02 -6.24 1.77
CA VAL A 820 -35.29 -5.86 1.14
C VAL A 820 -35.09 -5.40 -0.30
N ALA A 821 -34.02 -4.64 -0.59
CA ALA A 821 -33.68 -4.21 -1.94
C ALA A 821 -33.30 -5.40 -2.85
N ALA A 822 -32.50 -6.35 -2.34
CA ALA A 822 -32.14 -7.56 -3.08
C ALA A 822 -33.36 -8.44 -3.36
N GLU A 823 -34.31 -8.54 -2.42
CA GLU A 823 -35.56 -9.29 -2.60
C GLU A 823 -36.46 -8.67 -3.69
N HIS A 824 -36.65 -7.34 -3.65
CA HIS A 824 -37.65 -6.67 -4.49
C HIS A 824 -37.13 -6.19 -5.85
N ILE A 825 -35.81 -6.10 -6.05
CA ILE A 825 -35.18 -5.68 -7.32
C ILE A 825 -34.38 -6.84 -7.91
N PRO A 826 -34.95 -7.69 -8.78
CA PRO A 826 -34.32 -8.93 -9.25
C PRO A 826 -32.99 -8.73 -10.00
N ARG A 827 -32.84 -7.59 -10.68
CA ARG A 827 -31.64 -7.26 -11.46
C ARG A 827 -30.53 -6.60 -10.65
N LEU A 828 -30.78 -6.25 -9.39
CA LEU A 828 -29.81 -5.57 -8.55
C LEU A 828 -28.55 -6.43 -8.37
N ARG A 829 -27.39 -5.79 -8.55
CA ARG A 829 -26.03 -6.36 -8.42
C ARG A 829 -25.17 -5.56 -7.47
N ASN A 830 -25.31 -4.24 -7.46
CA ASN A 830 -24.54 -3.34 -6.60
C ASN A 830 -25.49 -2.42 -5.83
N LEU A 831 -25.20 -2.25 -4.55
CA LEU A 831 -25.94 -1.35 -3.66
C LEU A 831 -24.97 -0.51 -2.83
N ASP A 832 -25.10 0.81 -2.92
CA ASP A 832 -24.34 1.79 -2.16
C ASP A 832 -25.27 2.54 -1.18
N LEU A 833 -24.97 2.45 0.11
CA LEU A 833 -25.76 3.07 1.17
C LEU A 833 -24.87 4.00 1.99
N SER A 834 -25.23 5.28 2.03
CA SER A 834 -24.59 6.29 2.88
C SER A 834 -25.66 7.03 3.68
N ILE A 835 -25.79 6.71 4.96
CA ILE A 835 -26.73 7.39 5.85
C ILE A 835 -25.90 8.17 6.85
N GLU A 836 -26.04 9.49 6.83
CA GLU A 836 -25.31 10.38 7.73
C GLU A 836 -25.51 9.94 9.20
N TYR A 837 -24.42 9.95 9.98
CA TYR A 837 -24.36 9.54 11.39
C TYR A 837 -24.73 8.08 11.73
N ASN A 838 -25.11 7.25 10.75
CA ASN A 838 -25.39 5.83 10.97
C ASN A 838 -24.25 4.97 10.39
N SER A 839 -24.03 5.01 9.07
CA SER A 839 -23.02 4.16 8.42
C SER A 839 -22.87 4.43 6.92
N GLN A 840 -21.71 4.06 6.39
CA GLN A 840 -21.47 3.92 4.95
C GLN A 840 -21.18 2.44 4.66
N SER A 841 -21.87 1.86 3.68
CA SER A 841 -21.73 0.45 3.34
C SER A 841 -21.90 0.17 1.85
N LEU A 842 -21.04 -0.70 1.34
CA LEU A 842 -21.07 -1.17 -0.04
C LEU A 842 -21.43 -2.66 -0.05
N TRP A 843 -22.46 -3.00 -0.82
CA TRP A 843 -23.00 -4.35 -0.92
C TRP A 843 -22.96 -4.85 -2.35
N LYS A 844 -22.43 -6.06 -2.52
CA LYS A 844 -22.52 -6.82 -3.77
C LYS A 844 -23.54 -7.93 -3.61
N ILE A 845 -24.42 -8.07 -4.59
CA ILE A 845 -25.54 -9.01 -4.59
C ILE A 845 -25.27 -10.07 -5.68
N GLU A 846 -25.06 -11.31 -5.25
CA GLU A 846 -24.91 -12.45 -6.16
C GLU A 846 -26.25 -13.20 -6.28
N ARG A 847 -26.68 -13.49 -7.51
CA ARG A 847 -27.92 -14.25 -7.75
C ARG A 847 -27.57 -15.72 -7.93
N LEU A 848 -28.17 -16.56 -7.09
CA LEU A 848 -27.90 -17.99 -7.07
C LEU A 848 -28.81 -18.73 -8.07
N PRO A 849 -28.33 -19.82 -8.69
CA PRO A 849 -29.18 -20.71 -9.47
C PRO A 849 -30.29 -21.28 -8.58
N GLY A 850 -31.56 -20.99 -8.89
CA GLY A 850 -32.72 -21.39 -8.08
C GLY A 850 -33.52 -20.25 -7.44
N GLY A 851 -33.18 -18.98 -7.71
CA GLY A 851 -33.99 -17.82 -7.32
C GLY A 851 -33.62 -17.15 -5.99
N GLY A 852 -32.58 -17.66 -5.29
CA GLY A 852 -32.01 -17.03 -4.10
C GLY A 852 -30.96 -15.94 -4.40
N TYR A 853 -30.52 -15.23 -3.36
CA TYR A 853 -29.43 -14.24 -3.45
C TYR A 853 -28.47 -14.36 -2.26
N SER A 854 -27.21 -13.98 -2.47
CA SER A 854 -26.22 -13.77 -1.39
C SER A 854 -25.86 -12.28 -1.30
N LEU A 855 -25.55 -11.82 -0.09
CA LEU A 855 -25.12 -10.45 0.20
C LEU A 855 -23.67 -10.46 0.68
N GLU A 856 -22.78 -9.89 -0.12
CA GLU A 856 -21.36 -9.71 0.21
C GLU A 856 -21.13 -8.23 0.56
N GLN A 857 -20.78 -7.94 1.82
CA GLN A 857 -20.45 -6.59 2.27
C GLN A 857 -18.96 -6.33 2.04
N ARG A 858 -18.63 -5.31 1.24
CA ARG A 858 -17.24 -5.04 0.81
C ARG A 858 -16.52 -4.01 1.65
N MET A 859 -17.26 -3.09 2.28
CA MET A 859 -16.73 -2.15 3.28
C MET A 859 -17.81 -1.84 4.31
N TYR A 860 -17.43 -1.87 5.59
CA TYR A 860 -18.17 -1.31 6.71
C TYR A 860 -17.21 -0.38 7.45
N THR A 861 -17.42 0.93 7.34
CA THR A 861 -16.72 1.90 8.18
C THR A 861 -17.70 2.42 9.20
N ASP A 862 -17.56 1.96 10.43
CA ASP A 862 -18.25 2.56 11.58
C ASP A 862 -17.60 3.93 11.83
N ARG A 863 -18.31 5.03 11.57
CA ARG A 863 -17.81 6.38 11.83
C ARG A 863 -17.96 6.68 13.33
N SER A 864 -17.09 6.10 14.14
CA SER A 864 -16.62 6.77 15.34
C SER A 864 -15.27 7.43 15.00
N VAL A 865 -15.13 8.72 15.34
CA VAL A 865 -13.95 9.62 15.13
C VAL A 865 -14.05 10.62 13.95
N THR A 866 -14.65 11.78 14.29
CA THR A 866 -14.32 13.19 13.95
C THR A 866 -14.00 13.67 12.51
N SER A 867 -14.84 14.62 12.08
CA SER A 867 -14.57 15.87 11.33
C SER A 867 -13.83 15.82 9.98
N SER A 868 -14.61 15.92 8.89
CA SER A 868 -14.26 16.71 7.70
C SER A 868 -15.47 16.90 6.79
N THR A 869 -16.45 17.67 7.25
CA THR A 869 -17.47 18.31 6.41
C THR A 869 -17.44 19.80 6.66
N ASN A 870 -16.33 20.43 6.29
CA ASN A 870 -16.28 21.87 6.02
C ASN A 870 -15.83 22.07 4.57
N CYS A 871 -16.79 21.96 3.67
CA CYS A 871 -16.78 22.53 2.32
C CYS A 871 -18.23 22.68 1.87
N VAL A 872 -18.85 23.77 2.30
CA VAL A 872 -19.85 24.52 1.53
C VAL A 872 -19.36 25.96 1.49
#